data_AF-A0A972GAF5-F1
#
_entry.id   AF-A0A972GAF5-F1
#
_cell.length_a   1.000
_cell.length_b   1.000
_cell.length_c   1.000
_cell.angle_alpha   90.00
_cell.angle_beta   90.00
_cell.angle_gamma   90.00
#
_symmetry.space_group_name_H-M   'P 1'
#
loop_
_entity.id
_entity.type
_entity.pdbx_description
1 polymer ?
#
loop_
_entity_poly.entity_id
_entity_poly.type
_entity_poly.pdbx_seq_one_letter_code
_entity_poly.pdbx_strand_id
1 'polypeptide(L)'
;MIFFHTRKYMRVMYSILMTLLILTLITPAQLRADSTTEGLQAAHESCTQGVAVPPEECLALVRLYETTGGPQWTNSTGWLTFTSPIAPCDWYGVVCANGHVIELALTANRLTGAFPVMVANLPHLEQTFLSDNHLSGPIPPHICRFAGTIDIAYNALSVRNTSARGCLSRLDPDWLMSQTVAPINITPVVIEDDAVELSWKPIVYTDDAGYYEIGYATQQDGPYMVHGHTVDKRADRYRVDGLTPGTTYFFRIRTTTLPHAEHPDEIRSGHSPAMAVTQSTERILLMVYFAADNDLSPYIDSITERLRQGSQFNPNVQIVLFVDGTGVNDTKVLTIANGQMQETSVVEQYWGKSELNTADPDVLTWFLTYARETFPADRAMVSLMGHGIAMAPQVDWPTLAPIVSEESIQSESTLPPLAKSMPATPDDVTDRGFLGTVGLGQALAAATDNGTDPFDLLFFDQCFQGNLDTLYEVRNAADIFIASPNYAWLAAPYDQYIMHLAPARSTQDIAAVIVSNYQRNLDSNHPNVIFSLSRTAIEDIAVATNSLGEALQRAIQDGITTPIGQATSNSKYVDTTQCGEQNFTLGPPDELIGLGTFSRNLWQAFPANESYGVRAATEQVRVALTNVNKSVRSGSPHIAPSQFWDYDNSVTILAPLPLTSPSSVAWRSSIYTETMPLQAAWTIDTTTTVIVTEGFAYARDGSWDDFLATWYDGALTPTIGEWCHYTPPTIIEGEEVESLTLNAEQTQTSMVQLTWDASTDEALDGYWVYIKSDLEVSWTAHAILRPHRITITLEDLESATEYSFLIIAQDATGVTVARSNEAALTPP
;
A
#
# COMPACT_ATOMS: atom_id res chain seq x y z
N MET A 1 39.34 43.73 -24.40
CA MET A 1 39.24 44.28 -23.02
C MET A 1 37.78 44.34 -22.55
N ILE A 2 36.98 43.28 -22.80
CA ILE A 2 35.54 43.21 -22.43
C ILE A 2 35.24 41.93 -21.61
N PHE A 3 36.16 40.95 -21.56
CA PHE A 3 35.96 39.67 -20.87
C PHE A 3 36.36 39.65 -19.38
N PHE A 4 37.07 40.66 -18.88
CA PHE A 4 37.50 40.72 -17.46
C PHE A 4 36.54 41.50 -16.54
N HIS A 5 35.57 42.22 -17.10
CA HIS A 5 34.62 43.01 -16.32
C HIS A 5 33.34 42.25 -15.94
N THR A 6 33.08 41.06 -16.47
CA THR A 6 31.86 40.30 -16.14
C THR A 6 32.01 39.39 -14.92
N ARG A 7 33.20 38.84 -14.65
CA ARG A 7 33.41 37.91 -13.51
C ARG A 7 33.43 38.58 -12.13
N LYS A 8 33.81 39.85 -12.02
CA LYS A 8 33.87 40.57 -10.73
C LYS A 8 32.49 41.02 -10.25
N TYR A 9 31.60 41.37 -11.19
CA TYR A 9 30.20 41.67 -10.88
C TYR A 9 29.44 40.41 -10.52
N MET A 10 29.70 39.28 -11.18
CA MET A 10 28.97 38.04 -10.88
C MET A 10 29.22 37.49 -9.46
N ARG A 11 30.42 37.59 -8.90
CA ARG A 11 30.70 37.14 -7.52
C ARG A 11 30.13 38.09 -6.45
N VAL A 12 30.16 39.39 -6.68
CA VAL A 12 29.55 40.39 -5.79
C VAL A 12 28.02 40.28 -5.86
N MET A 13 27.48 40.04 -7.06
CA MET A 13 26.05 39.82 -7.26
C MET A 13 25.60 38.50 -6.64
N TYR A 14 26.39 37.42 -6.70
CA TYR A 14 26.08 36.14 -6.02
C TYR A 14 26.16 36.24 -4.49
N SER A 15 27.15 36.93 -3.90
CA SER A 15 27.15 37.17 -2.44
C SER A 15 26.01 38.08 -2.02
N ILE A 16 25.73 39.17 -2.75
CA ILE A 16 24.59 40.06 -2.45
C ILE A 16 23.26 39.30 -2.63
N LEU A 17 23.10 38.50 -3.70
CA LEU A 17 21.94 37.64 -3.91
C LEU A 17 21.82 36.58 -2.83
N MET A 18 22.90 35.94 -2.37
CA MET A 18 22.81 34.90 -1.34
C MET A 18 22.54 35.49 0.05
N THR A 19 23.08 36.69 0.36
CA THR A 19 22.75 37.38 1.61
C THR A 19 21.33 37.96 1.57
N LEU A 20 20.87 38.47 0.42
CA LEU A 20 19.46 38.83 0.21
C LEU A 20 18.54 37.61 0.21
N LEU A 21 18.97 36.45 -0.31
CA LEU A 21 18.20 35.20 -0.30
C LEU A 21 17.99 34.70 1.14
N ILE A 22 19.06 34.75 1.96
CA ILE A 22 19.00 34.42 3.39
C ILE A 22 18.13 35.43 4.16
N LEU A 23 18.19 36.74 3.84
CA LEU A 23 17.30 37.75 4.44
C LEU A 23 15.85 37.69 3.91
N THR A 24 15.59 37.09 2.75
CA THR A 24 14.22 36.88 2.22
C THR A 24 13.59 35.55 2.62
N LEU A 25 14.39 34.60 3.13
CA LEU A 25 13.91 33.29 3.62
C LEU A 25 13.60 33.30 5.12
N ILE A 26 14.02 34.33 5.84
CA ILE A 26 13.66 34.49 7.24
C ILE A 26 12.37 35.30 7.29
N THR A 27 11.26 34.61 7.51
CA THR A 27 9.97 35.27 7.72
C THR A 27 10.02 36.13 9.00
N PRO A 28 9.21 37.20 9.13
CA PRO A 28 9.04 37.91 10.40
C PRO A 28 8.65 36.98 11.56
N ALA A 29 8.07 35.82 11.26
CA ALA A 29 7.76 34.75 12.19
C ALA A 29 9.01 33.96 12.65
N GLN A 30 10.00 33.70 11.78
CA GLN A 30 11.27 33.06 12.15
C GLN A 30 12.19 33.99 12.95
N LEU A 31 12.28 35.28 12.61
CA LEU A 31 12.98 36.29 13.44
C LEU A 31 12.32 36.50 14.81
N ARG A 32 10.98 36.38 14.88
CA ARG A 32 10.24 36.34 16.16
C ARG A 32 10.48 35.04 16.93
N ALA A 33 10.51 33.90 16.25
CA ALA A 33 10.74 32.59 16.88
C ALA A 33 12.14 32.48 17.49
N ASP A 34 13.20 32.93 16.79
CA ASP A 34 14.58 32.92 17.32
C ASP A 34 14.72 33.83 18.56
N SER A 35 14.15 35.04 18.52
CA SER A 35 14.18 35.98 19.66
C SER A 35 13.32 35.55 20.86
N THR A 36 12.23 34.81 20.64
CA THR A 36 11.46 34.20 21.74
C THR A 36 12.20 33.00 22.35
N THR A 37 12.91 32.20 21.55
CA THR A 37 13.57 30.98 22.05
C THR A 37 14.75 31.31 22.99
N GLU A 38 15.56 32.33 22.66
CA GLU A 38 16.64 32.80 23.54
C GLU A 38 16.12 33.40 24.87
N GLY A 39 15.05 34.20 24.82
CA GLY A 39 14.43 34.80 26.02
C GLY A 39 13.76 33.77 26.94
N LEU A 40 13.16 32.72 26.37
CA LEU A 40 12.52 31.65 27.11
C LEU A 40 13.54 30.71 27.75
N GLN A 41 14.64 30.42 27.07
CA GLN A 41 15.73 29.63 27.63
C GLN A 41 16.40 30.36 28.82
N ALA A 42 16.56 31.68 28.73
CA ALA A 42 17.01 32.51 29.84
C ALA A 42 16.01 32.55 31.02
N ALA A 43 14.71 32.52 30.75
CA ALA A 43 13.67 32.43 31.79
C ALA A 43 13.71 31.09 32.54
N HIS A 44 13.93 29.99 31.82
CA HIS A 44 14.12 28.66 32.40
C HIS A 44 15.34 28.61 33.33
N GLU A 45 16.47 29.19 32.91
CA GLU A 45 17.67 29.31 33.73
C GLU A 45 17.43 30.19 34.97
N SER A 46 16.67 31.27 34.82
CA SER A 46 16.34 32.20 35.92
C SER A 46 15.50 31.57 37.03
N CYS A 47 14.58 30.66 36.69
CA CYS A 47 13.81 29.90 37.69
C CYS A 47 14.70 29.02 38.60
N THR A 48 15.96 28.78 38.25
CA THR A 48 16.90 27.99 39.06
C THR A 48 17.80 28.84 39.96
N GLN A 49 17.71 30.18 39.90
CA GLN A 49 18.56 31.11 40.65
C GLN A 49 17.77 32.02 41.60
N GLY A 50 17.57 31.56 42.83
CA GLY A 50 17.20 32.45 43.96
C GLY A 50 15.84 33.14 43.86
N VAL A 51 14.85 32.51 43.22
CA VAL A 51 13.44 32.94 43.19
C VAL A 51 12.71 32.60 44.50
N ALA A 52 11.55 33.22 44.72
CA ALA A 52 10.79 33.09 45.98
C ALA A 52 10.03 31.76 46.15
N VAL A 53 10.01 30.91 45.12
CA VAL A 53 9.33 29.61 45.11
C VAL A 53 10.26 28.52 44.57
N PRO A 54 9.96 27.22 44.77
CA PRO A 54 10.75 26.14 44.17
C PRO A 54 10.86 26.26 42.64
N PRO A 55 12.00 25.88 42.03
CA PRO A 55 12.21 25.99 40.59
C PRO A 55 11.12 25.32 39.75
N GLU A 56 10.60 24.18 40.20
CA GLU A 56 9.53 23.45 39.51
C GLU A 56 8.22 24.24 39.40
N GLU A 57 7.87 25.04 40.43
CA GLU A 57 6.68 25.87 40.44
C GLU A 57 6.86 27.07 39.49
N CYS A 58 8.02 27.73 39.56
CA CYS A 58 8.39 28.80 38.64
C CYS A 58 8.35 28.33 37.17
N LEU A 59 8.92 27.16 36.87
CA LEU A 59 8.90 26.56 35.54
C LEU A 59 7.50 26.18 35.07
N ALA A 60 6.61 25.77 35.98
CA ALA A 60 5.21 25.52 35.64
C ALA A 60 4.50 26.81 35.19
N LEU A 61 4.77 27.94 35.84
CA LEU A 61 4.23 29.24 35.43
C LEU A 61 4.81 29.71 34.09
N VAL A 62 6.13 29.59 33.88
CA VAL A 62 6.75 29.91 32.58
C VAL A 62 6.09 29.12 31.45
N ARG A 63 5.89 27.80 31.63
CA ARG A 63 5.19 26.97 30.64
C ARG A 63 3.73 27.34 30.44
N LEU A 64 3.03 27.76 31.49
CA LEU A 64 1.66 28.27 31.38
C LEU A 64 1.64 29.51 30.47
N TYR A 65 2.55 30.45 30.68
CA TYR A 65 2.69 31.65 29.84
C TYR A 65 2.98 31.30 28.38
N GLU A 66 3.89 30.37 28.13
CA GLU A 66 4.27 29.93 26.78
C GLU A 66 3.10 29.25 26.04
N THR A 67 2.49 28.26 26.69
CA THR A 67 1.51 27.37 26.05
C THR A 67 0.15 28.02 25.85
N THR A 68 -0.10 29.16 26.49
CA THR A 68 -1.39 29.87 26.40
C THR A 68 -1.31 31.25 25.76
N GLY A 69 -0.23 31.52 25.02
CA GLY A 69 -0.10 32.73 24.21
C GLY A 69 0.20 33.99 25.01
N GLY A 70 1.03 33.88 26.05
CA GLY A 70 1.46 34.94 26.97
C GLY A 70 1.61 36.35 26.39
N PRO A 71 2.32 36.53 25.25
CA PRO A 71 2.48 37.84 24.62
C PRO A 71 1.18 38.51 24.14
N GLN A 72 0.08 37.75 24.03
CA GLN A 72 -1.25 38.23 23.62
C GLN A 72 -2.23 38.36 24.79
N TRP A 73 -1.80 38.06 26.02
CA TRP A 73 -2.65 38.24 27.19
C TRP A 73 -3.02 39.70 27.41
N THR A 74 -4.19 39.94 28.00
CA THR A 74 -4.65 41.30 28.35
C THR A 74 -3.70 41.97 29.34
N ASN A 75 -3.24 41.21 30.33
CA ASN A 75 -2.32 41.64 31.38
C ASN A 75 -1.30 40.53 31.67
N SER A 76 -0.07 40.77 31.21
CA SER A 76 1.11 39.95 31.48
C SER A 76 2.15 40.71 32.32
N THR A 77 1.72 41.70 33.10
CA THR A 77 2.64 42.54 33.90
C THR A 77 3.49 41.67 34.83
N GLY A 78 4.81 41.85 34.76
CA GLY A 78 5.79 41.12 35.57
C GLY A 78 6.14 39.72 35.06
N TRP A 79 5.35 39.10 34.19
CA TRP A 79 5.64 37.76 33.68
C TRP A 79 6.97 37.70 32.92
N LEU A 80 7.73 36.63 33.17
CA LEU A 80 9.11 36.43 32.66
C LEU A 80 10.12 37.51 33.10
N THR A 81 9.79 38.31 34.13
CA THR A 81 10.75 39.23 34.74
C THR A 81 11.26 38.65 36.06
N PHE A 82 12.58 38.48 36.14
CA PHE A 82 13.27 37.83 37.27
C PHE A 82 14.17 38.81 38.05
N THR A 83 14.05 40.11 37.77
CA THR A 83 14.83 41.16 38.44
C THR A 83 14.36 41.44 39.87
N SER A 84 13.20 40.89 40.25
CA SER A 84 12.61 41.04 41.57
C SER A 84 13.00 39.87 42.48
N PRO A 85 13.40 40.12 43.74
CA PRO A 85 13.76 39.06 44.68
C PRO A 85 12.55 38.25 45.15
N ILE A 86 11.33 38.70 44.82
CA ILE A 86 10.09 37.99 45.14
C ILE A 86 9.45 37.33 43.91
N ALA A 87 10.09 37.41 42.73
CA ALA A 87 9.60 36.69 41.55
C ALA A 87 9.51 35.18 41.83
N PRO A 88 8.47 34.47 41.33
CA PRO A 88 7.36 34.94 40.49
C PRO A 88 6.15 35.49 41.25
N CYS A 89 6.24 35.71 42.57
CA CYS A 89 5.11 36.08 43.43
C CYS A 89 4.62 37.53 43.27
N ASP A 90 5.31 38.32 42.46
CA ASP A 90 4.90 39.66 42.03
C ASP A 90 4.41 39.70 40.58
N TRP A 91 4.37 38.56 39.90
CA TRP A 91 3.76 38.46 38.58
C TRP A 91 2.25 38.63 38.69
N TYR A 92 1.65 39.30 37.71
CA TYR A 92 0.22 39.54 37.71
C TYR A 92 -0.56 38.22 37.82
N GLY A 93 -1.47 38.15 38.80
CA GLY A 93 -2.29 36.99 39.03
C GLY A 93 -1.60 35.85 39.77
N VAL A 94 -0.37 36.01 40.28
CA VAL A 94 0.31 34.97 41.08
C VAL A 94 0.35 35.40 42.55
N VAL A 95 -0.17 34.55 43.45
CA VAL A 95 -0.05 34.77 44.90
C VAL A 95 0.73 33.63 45.52
N CYS A 96 1.71 34.00 46.35
CA CYS A 96 2.51 33.03 47.09
C CYS A 96 2.31 33.15 48.61
N ALA A 97 2.38 32.02 49.31
CA ALA A 97 2.49 31.98 50.75
C ALA A 97 3.52 30.93 51.17
N ASN A 98 4.31 31.24 52.20
CA ASN A 98 5.37 30.36 52.73
C ASN A 98 6.35 29.85 51.66
N GLY A 99 6.61 30.65 50.62
CA GLY A 99 7.51 30.29 49.54
C GLY A 99 6.91 29.35 48.50
N HIS A 100 5.59 29.23 48.40
CA HIS A 100 4.92 28.41 47.38
C HIS A 100 3.77 29.17 46.73
N VAL A 101 3.45 28.85 45.48
CA VAL A 101 2.30 29.39 44.75
C VAL A 101 1.02 28.78 45.31
N ILE A 102 0.11 29.64 45.80
CA ILE A 102 -1.16 29.21 46.40
C ILE A 102 -2.38 29.64 45.58
N GLU A 103 -2.27 30.68 44.75
CA GLU A 103 -3.36 31.16 43.91
C GLU A 103 -2.85 31.63 42.54
N LEU A 104 -3.64 31.29 41.51
CA LEU A 104 -3.50 31.81 40.15
C LEU A 104 -4.81 32.50 39.71
N ALA A 105 -4.79 33.82 39.56
CA ALA A 105 -5.92 34.64 39.16
C ALA A 105 -5.69 35.25 37.76
N LEU A 106 -6.12 34.54 36.72
CA LEU A 106 -5.93 34.90 35.30
C LEU A 106 -7.27 34.95 34.53
N THR A 107 -8.36 35.28 35.24
CA THR A 107 -9.68 35.50 34.64
C THR A 107 -9.64 36.64 33.61
N ALA A 108 -10.41 36.51 32.52
CA ALA A 108 -10.58 37.54 31.50
C ALA A 108 -9.25 38.03 30.86
N ASN A 109 -8.28 37.12 30.71
CA ASN A 109 -6.91 37.49 30.35
C ASN A 109 -6.49 37.02 28.94
N ARG A 110 -7.44 36.53 28.12
CA ARG A 110 -7.22 36.08 26.74
C ARG A 110 -6.19 34.94 26.60
N LEU A 111 -6.12 34.06 27.59
CA LEU A 111 -5.36 32.81 27.48
C LEU A 111 -5.94 31.98 26.34
N THR A 112 -5.10 31.47 25.45
CA THR A 112 -5.49 30.63 24.30
C THR A 112 -4.90 29.22 24.43
N GLY A 113 -5.19 28.32 23.49
CA GLY A 113 -4.57 26.99 23.48
C GLY A 113 -5.26 25.99 24.42
N ALA A 114 -4.53 24.94 24.82
CA ALA A 114 -5.07 23.84 25.63
C ALA A 114 -5.12 24.19 27.12
N PHE A 115 -5.89 23.42 27.90
CA PHE A 115 -5.89 23.53 29.36
C PHE A 115 -4.47 23.37 29.93
N PRO A 116 -3.98 24.30 30.78
CA PRO A 116 -2.61 24.27 31.29
C PRO A 116 -2.44 23.19 32.37
N VAL A 117 -2.10 21.96 31.95
CA VAL A 117 -2.00 20.78 32.83
C VAL A 117 -1.02 20.92 33.97
N MET A 118 -0.02 21.80 33.82
CA MET A 118 1.00 22.08 34.82
C MET A 118 0.44 22.74 36.08
N VAL A 119 -0.72 23.40 36.00
CA VAL A 119 -1.46 23.92 37.16
C VAL A 119 -1.78 22.80 38.15
N ALA A 120 -2.12 21.61 37.64
CA ALA A 120 -2.42 20.45 38.47
C ALA A 120 -1.19 19.80 39.14
N ASN A 121 0.02 20.26 38.81
CA ASN A 121 1.27 19.78 39.39
C ASN A 121 1.88 20.76 40.40
N LEU A 122 1.23 21.89 40.68
CA LEU A 122 1.65 22.81 41.75
C LEU A 122 1.16 22.26 43.10
N PRO A 123 2.05 21.80 44.00
CA PRO A 123 1.67 20.98 45.16
C PRO A 123 0.94 21.75 46.26
N HIS A 124 1.06 23.08 46.27
CA HIS A 124 0.47 23.96 47.28
C HIS A 124 -0.63 24.88 46.71
N LEU A 125 -1.01 24.69 45.45
CA LEU A 125 -2.00 25.54 44.81
C LEU A 125 -3.39 25.23 45.38
N GLU A 126 -4.03 26.25 45.93
CA GLU A 126 -5.34 26.16 46.58
C GLU A 126 -6.44 26.75 45.69
N GLN A 127 -6.13 27.73 44.85
CA GLN A 127 -7.11 28.46 44.04
C GLN A 127 -6.59 28.71 42.62
N THR A 128 -7.43 28.50 41.60
CA THR A 128 -7.09 28.80 40.21
C THR A 128 -8.31 29.33 39.46
N PHE A 129 -8.24 30.59 39.04
CA PHE A 129 -9.28 31.28 38.28
C PHE A 129 -8.78 31.50 36.85
N LEU A 130 -9.32 30.72 35.92
CA LEU A 130 -9.04 30.74 34.48
C LEU A 130 -10.31 31.03 33.66
N SER A 131 -11.35 31.54 34.30
CA SER A 131 -12.62 31.92 33.66
C SER A 131 -12.42 33.01 32.60
N ASP A 132 -13.37 33.09 31.67
CA ASP A 132 -13.43 34.11 30.64
C ASP A 132 -12.18 34.17 29.73
N ASN A 133 -11.75 33.00 29.27
CA ASN A 133 -10.57 32.88 28.41
C ASN A 133 -10.91 32.11 27.12
N HIS A 134 -9.92 31.97 26.24
CA HIS A 134 -10.03 31.29 24.96
C HIS A 134 -9.37 29.90 25.01
N LEU A 135 -9.34 29.27 26.18
CA LEU A 135 -8.82 27.91 26.32
C LEU A 135 -9.77 26.93 25.63
N SER A 136 -9.22 25.95 24.93
CA SER A 136 -9.99 25.02 24.12
C SER A 136 -9.41 23.60 24.15
N GLY A 137 -10.21 22.63 23.71
CA GLY A 137 -9.75 21.25 23.58
C GLY A 137 -9.97 20.40 24.84
N PRO A 138 -9.42 19.18 24.88
CA PRO A 138 -9.71 18.22 25.94
C PRO A 138 -8.97 18.54 27.24
N ILE A 139 -9.67 18.49 28.37
CA ILE A 139 -9.06 18.52 29.72
C ILE A 139 -8.55 17.10 30.02
N PRO A 140 -7.24 16.92 30.28
CA PRO A 140 -6.68 15.61 30.54
C PRO A 140 -6.95 15.16 31.99
N PRO A 141 -6.87 13.84 32.27
CA PRO A 141 -7.14 13.30 33.61
C PRO A 141 -6.21 13.82 34.72
N HIS A 142 -5.08 14.43 34.37
CA HIS A 142 -4.11 15.02 35.30
C HIS A 142 -4.72 16.06 36.24
N ILE A 143 -5.81 16.73 35.83
CA ILE A 143 -6.52 17.71 36.67
C ILE A 143 -6.98 17.12 38.02
N CYS A 144 -7.14 15.80 38.11
CA CYS A 144 -7.60 15.13 39.31
C CYS A 144 -6.58 15.03 40.44
N ARG A 145 -5.35 15.50 40.21
CA ARG A 145 -4.35 15.71 41.26
C ARG A 145 -4.57 17.00 42.03
N PHE A 146 -5.29 17.96 41.43
CA PHE A 146 -5.60 19.22 42.06
C PHE A 146 -6.64 19.01 43.16
N ALA A 147 -6.40 19.59 44.33
CA ALA A 147 -7.24 19.45 45.52
C ALA A 147 -7.87 20.79 45.97
N GLY A 148 -7.70 21.85 45.19
CA GLY A 148 -8.19 23.19 45.49
C GLY A 148 -9.46 23.57 44.73
N THR A 149 -9.79 24.86 44.77
CA THR A 149 -10.89 25.47 44.01
C THR A 149 -10.41 25.86 42.62
N ILE A 150 -11.16 25.49 41.59
CA ILE A 150 -10.91 25.89 40.21
C ILE A 150 -12.14 26.55 39.60
N ASP A 151 -11.93 27.59 38.81
CA ASP A 151 -12.93 28.21 37.96
C ASP A 151 -12.41 28.26 36.53
N ILE A 152 -13.11 27.59 35.63
CA ILE A 152 -12.80 27.53 34.19
C ILE A 152 -13.98 27.97 33.33
N ALA A 153 -14.93 28.72 33.91
CA ALA A 153 -16.14 29.11 33.22
C ALA A 153 -15.84 29.89 31.92
N TYR A 154 -16.77 29.83 30.97
CA TYR A 154 -16.71 30.62 29.72
C TYR A 154 -15.42 30.43 28.92
N ASN A 155 -15.09 29.17 28.66
CA ASN A 155 -14.04 28.73 27.77
C ASN A 155 -14.62 27.76 26.71
N ALA A 156 -13.77 27.08 25.94
CA ALA A 156 -14.13 26.04 24.96
C ALA A 156 -13.55 24.66 25.35
N LEU A 157 -13.49 24.36 26.64
CA LEU A 157 -12.89 23.12 27.17
C LEU A 157 -13.86 21.94 27.10
N SER A 158 -13.33 20.77 26.78
CA SER A 158 -14.11 19.54 26.60
C SER A 158 -13.56 18.38 27.45
N VAL A 159 -14.37 17.37 27.74
CA VAL A 159 -13.91 16.16 28.45
C VAL A 159 -14.40 14.90 27.73
N ARG A 160 -13.43 14.05 27.34
CA ARG A 160 -13.68 12.75 26.69
C ARG A 160 -13.60 11.56 27.66
N ASN A 161 -12.86 11.68 28.76
CA ASN A 161 -12.63 10.62 29.73
C ASN A 161 -13.65 10.67 30.89
N THR A 162 -14.30 9.54 31.20
CA THR A 162 -15.32 9.43 32.27
C THR A 162 -14.77 9.74 33.66
N SER A 163 -13.54 9.31 33.96
CA SER A 163 -12.86 9.60 35.22
C SER A 163 -12.54 11.10 35.37
N ALA A 164 -12.04 11.74 34.31
CA ALA A 164 -11.78 13.18 34.28
C ALA A 164 -13.09 13.97 34.48
N ARG A 165 -14.19 13.54 33.86
CA ARG A 165 -15.51 14.20 34.01
C ARG A 165 -16.01 14.11 35.44
N GLY A 166 -15.98 12.93 36.05
CA GLY A 166 -16.48 12.72 37.42
C GLY A 166 -15.65 13.48 38.46
N CYS A 167 -14.37 13.69 38.18
CA CYS A 167 -13.46 14.46 39.01
C CYS A 167 -13.65 15.97 38.84
N LEU A 168 -13.70 16.47 37.60
CA LEU A 168 -13.91 17.89 37.33
C LEU A 168 -15.26 18.38 37.87
N SER A 169 -16.31 17.55 37.75
CA SER A 169 -17.64 17.86 38.32
C SER A 169 -17.65 17.92 39.87
N ARG A 170 -16.56 17.52 40.55
CA ARG A 170 -16.38 17.77 41.99
C ARG A 170 -15.61 19.05 42.27
N LEU A 171 -14.63 19.38 41.42
CA LEU A 171 -13.76 20.55 41.57
C LEU A 171 -14.47 21.84 41.15
N ASP A 172 -15.26 21.77 40.09
CA ASP A 172 -16.10 22.84 39.56
C ASP A 172 -17.43 22.18 39.10
N PRO A 173 -18.47 22.16 39.97
CA PRO A 173 -19.71 21.44 39.69
C PRO A 173 -20.48 21.93 38.44
N ASP A 174 -20.33 23.21 38.10
CA ASP A 174 -21.12 23.85 37.04
C ASP A 174 -20.29 24.11 35.77
N TRP A 175 -19.03 23.66 35.72
CA TRP A 175 -18.10 23.90 34.60
C TRP A 175 -18.72 23.68 33.22
N LEU A 176 -19.48 22.59 33.05
CA LEU A 176 -20.08 22.19 31.76
C LEU A 176 -21.18 23.14 31.28
N MET A 177 -21.78 23.91 32.21
CA MET A 177 -22.84 24.86 31.92
C MET A 177 -22.35 26.12 31.19
N SER A 178 -21.04 26.32 31.06
CA SER A 178 -20.44 27.49 30.42
C SER A 178 -19.36 27.17 29.38
N GLN A 179 -19.16 25.89 29.02
CA GLN A 179 -18.20 25.53 27.98
C GLN A 179 -18.80 25.51 26.57
N THR A 180 -18.17 26.25 25.66
CA THR A 180 -18.48 26.22 24.23
C THR A 180 -17.77 25.03 23.57
N VAL A 181 -18.42 23.87 23.57
CA VAL A 181 -17.87 22.61 23.01
C VAL A 181 -18.50 22.25 21.67
N ALA A 182 -17.83 21.41 20.88
CA ALA A 182 -18.44 20.86 19.67
C ALA A 182 -19.59 19.91 20.02
N PRO A 183 -20.66 19.83 19.20
CA PRO A 183 -21.70 18.83 19.40
C PRO A 183 -21.14 17.41 19.16
N ILE A 184 -21.78 16.43 19.77
CA ILE A 184 -21.42 15.00 19.65
C ILE A 184 -22.61 14.21 19.11
N ASN A 185 -22.34 12.97 18.70
CA ASN A 185 -23.34 12.05 18.11
C ASN A 185 -24.02 12.68 16.89
N ILE A 186 -23.23 13.23 15.97
CA ILE A 186 -23.77 13.80 14.74
C ILE A 186 -24.16 12.66 13.82
N THR A 187 -25.39 12.66 13.34
CA THR A 187 -25.95 11.63 12.47
C THR A 187 -26.48 12.29 11.19
N PRO A 188 -25.89 12.00 10.03
CA PRO A 188 -26.43 12.41 8.74
C PRO A 188 -27.54 11.46 8.29
N VAL A 189 -28.63 12.01 7.77
CA VAL A 189 -29.72 11.26 7.15
C VAL A 189 -29.99 11.88 5.78
N VAL A 190 -29.92 11.08 4.71
CA VAL A 190 -30.33 11.52 3.38
C VAL A 190 -31.86 11.66 3.39
N ILE A 191 -32.36 12.86 3.09
CA ILE A 191 -33.80 13.15 3.10
C ILE A 191 -34.35 13.39 1.69
N GLU A 192 -33.50 13.85 0.77
CA GLU A 192 -33.78 14.09 -0.65
C GLU A 192 -32.47 13.82 -1.42
N ASP A 193 -32.53 13.66 -2.75
CA ASP A 193 -31.35 13.35 -3.57
C ASP A 193 -30.26 14.43 -3.51
N ASP A 194 -30.63 15.68 -3.20
CA ASP A 194 -29.76 16.85 -3.08
C ASP A 194 -29.72 17.44 -1.66
N ALA A 195 -30.29 16.76 -0.65
CA ALA A 195 -30.28 17.22 0.73
C ALA A 195 -30.00 16.15 1.80
N VAL A 196 -29.28 16.55 2.84
CA VAL A 196 -29.00 15.75 4.05
C VAL A 196 -29.50 16.51 5.28
N GLU A 197 -30.20 15.84 6.18
CA GLU A 197 -30.44 16.34 7.53
C GLU A 197 -29.32 15.83 8.45
N LEU A 198 -28.57 16.77 9.03
CA LEU A 198 -27.65 16.48 10.13
C LEU A 198 -28.42 16.62 11.44
N SER A 199 -28.35 15.63 12.32
CA SER A 199 -28.90 15.69 13.68
C SER A 199 -27.82 15.45 14.72
N TRP A 200 -27.93 16.03 15.91
CA TRP A 200 -26.96 15.86 17.00
C TRP A 200 -27.58 16.13 18.37
N LYS A 201 -26.85 15.80 19.44
CA LYS A 201 -27.24 16.22 20.79
C LYS A 201 -26.76 17.66 21.06
N PRO A 202 -27.65 18.62 21.36
CA PRO A 202 -27.24 19.97 21.75
C PRO A 202 -26.27 19.95 22.93
N ILE A 203 -25.41 20.96 22.99
CA ILE A 203 -24.48 21.14 24.10
C ILE A 203 -25.24 21.58 25.34
N VAL A 204 -24.62 21.41 26.50
CA VAL A 204 -25.26 21.81 27.77
C VAL A 204 -25.37 23.34 27.87
N TYR A 205 -24.34 24.07 27.47
CA TYR A 205 -24.29 25.53 27.54
C TYR A 205 -25.08 26.23 26.41
N THR A 206 -26.33 26.60 26.68
CA THR A 206 -27.23 27.26 25.70
C THR A 206 -27.80 28.60 26.17
N ASP A 207 -27.42 29.07 27.36
CA ASP A 207 -28.02 30.25 27.99
C ASP A 207 -27.64 31.55 27.27
N ASP A 208 -26.35 31.74 26.96
CA ASP A 208 -25.88 32.86 26.13
C ASP A 208 -26.07 32.60 24.63
N ALA A 209 -26.28 33.68 23.88
CA ALA A 209 -26.53 33.63 22.45
C ALA A 209 -25.37 32.98 21.68
N GLY A 210 -25.69 32.25 20.62
CA GLY A 210 -24.72 31.48 19.86
C GLY A 210 -25.42 30.56 18.88
N TYR A 211 -24.67 29.81 18.09
CA TYR A 211 -25.20 28.88 17.09
C TYR A 211 -24.21 27.76 16.77
N TYR A 212 -24.69 26.71 16.12
CA TYR A 212 -23.85 25.73 15.43
C TYR A 212 -23.56 26.18 14.01
N GLU A 213 -22.29 26.18 13.61
CA GLU A 213 -21.83 26.40 12.23
C GLU A 213 -21.56 25.05 11.55
N ILE A 214 -22.15 24.84 10.38
CA ILE A 214 -22.06 23.60 9.60
C ILE A 214 -21.09 23.84 8.44
N GLY A 215 -19.98 23.10 8.45
CA GLY A 215 -19.02 23.07 7.36
C GLY A 215 -19.12 21.76 6.56
N TYR A 216 -18.83 21.83 5.26
CA TYR A 216 -18.81 20.67 4.37
C TYR A 216 -17.64 20.70 3.38
N ALA A 217 -17.18 19.52 2.94
CA ALA A 217 -16.12 19.32 1.95
C ALA A 217 -16.36 18.04 1.14
N THR A 218 -15.73 17.90 -0.03
CA THR A 218 -15.73 16.67 -0.83
C THR A 218 -14.48 15.81 -0.62
N GLN A 219 -13.57 16.27 0.24
CA GLN A 219 -12.38 15.55 0.69
C GLN A 219 -12.26 15.70 2.21
N GLN A 220 -11.84 14.65 2.91
CA GLN A 220 -11.79 14.64 4.38
C GLN A 220 -10.94 15.77 4.96
N ASP A 221 -9.78 16.04 4.35
CA ASP A 221 -8.85 17.10 4.76
C ASP A 221 -8.91 18.34 3.86
N GLY A 222 -9.85 18.35 2.90
CA GLY A 222 -10.05 19.46 1.98
C GLY A 222 -10.52 20.72 2.70
N PRO A 223 -10.39 21.90 2.07
CA PRO A 223 -10.90 23.12 2.67
C PRO A 223 -12.42 23.01 2.83
N TYR A 224 -12.90 22.97 4.08
CA TYR A 224 -14.34 22.96 4.34
C TYR A 224 -14.92 24.35 4.10
N MET A 225 -16.00 24.39 3.35
CA MET A 225 -16.82 25.58 3.16
C MET A 225 -17.92 25.60 4.22
N VAL A 226 -18.26 26.78 4.72
CA VAL A 226 -19.42 26.95 5.61
C VAL A 226 -20.67 26.88 4.74
N HIS A 227 -21.55 25.90 5.00
CA HIS A 227 -22.88 25.85 4.40
C HIS A 227 -23.79 26.91 5.04
N GLY A 228 -23.79 26.97 6.37
CA GLY A 228 -24.55 27.94 7.13
C GLY A 228 -24.49 27.66 8.62
N HIS A 229 -25.45 28.22 9.36
CA HIS A 229 -25.55 28.04 10.79
C HIS A 229 -26.99 27.85 11.24
N THR A 230 -27.15 27.21 12.40
CA THR A 230 -28.44 27.11 13.09
C THR A 230 -28.91 28.45 13.65
N VAL A 231 -30.17 28.52 14.07
CA VAL A 231 -30.75 29.71 14.69
C VAL A 231 -30.13 29.97 16.07
N ASP A 232 -29.96 28.90 16.86
CA ASP A 232 -29.37 28.99 18.20
C ASP A 232 -28.65 27.69 18.62
N LYS A 233 -28.09 27.68 19.84
CA LYS A 233 -27.44 26.50 20.43
C LYS A 233 -28.42 25.42 20.94
N ARG A 234 -29.75 25.62 20.83
CA ARG A 234 -30.77 24.62 21.18
C ARG A 234 -31.17 23.75 20.00
N ALA A 235 -30.85 24.18 18.77
CA ALA A 235 -31.07 23.40 17.58
C ALA A 235 -30.37 22.02 17.66
N ASP A 236 -31.13 20.98 17.37
CA ASP A 236 -30.70 19.57 17.38
C ASP A 236 -30.56 18.99 15.97
N ARG A 237 -30.84 19.80 14.94
CA ARG A 237 -30.79 19.42 13.53
C ARG A 237 -30.51 20.59 12.60
N TYR A 238 -30.03 20.28 11.40
CA TYR A 238 -29.83 21.24 10.32
C TYR A 238 -29.91 20.56 8.96
N ARG A 239 -30.71 21.13 8.05
CA ARG A 239 -30.81 20.70 6.65
C ARG A 239 -29.68 21.34 5.84
N VAL A 240 -28.90 20.50 5.19
CA VAL A 240 -27.91 20.87 4.18
C VAL A 240 -28.52 20.53 2.82
N ASP A 241 -28.67 21.51 1.93
CA ASP A 241 -29.27 21.37 0.61
C ASP A 241 -28.30 21.78 -0.52
N GLY A 242 -28.70 21.58 -1.78
CA GLY A 242 -27.86 21.91 -2.94
C GLY A 242 -26.62 21.03 -3.10
N LEU A 243 -26.66 19.82 -2.53
CA LEU A 243 -25.61 18.82 -2.66
C LEU A 243 -25.75 18.08 -3.99
N THR A 244 -24.64 17.63 -4.56
CA THR A 244 -24.65 16.85 -5.81
C THR A 244 -25.01 15.39 -5.49
N PRO A 245 -26.11 14.84 -6.07
CA PRO A 245 -26.47 13.43 -5.88
C PRO A 245 -25.30 12.49 -6.20
N GLY A 246 -25.15 11.41 -5.41
CA GLY A 246 -24.05 10.44 -5.60
C GLY A 246 -22.66 10.94 -5.21
N THR A 247 -22.52 12.16 -4.70
CA THR A 247 -21.25 12.68 -4.18
C THR A 247 -21.15 12.43 -2.67
N THR A 248 -20.00 11.94 -2.22
CA THR A 248 -19.70 11.87 -0.80
C THR A 248 -19.28 13.24 -0.27
N TYR A 249 -19.97 13.70 0.76
CA TYR A 249 -19.67 14.95 1.46
C TYR A 249 -19.25 14.66 2.90
N PHE A 250 -18.16 15.29 3.33
CA PHE A 250 -17.69 15.32 4.69
C PHE A 250 -18.26 16.55 5.40
N PHE A 251 -18.94 16.35 6.51
CA PHE A 251 -19.51 17.40 7.34
C PHE A 251 -18.72 17.54 8.64
N ARG A 252 -18.59 18.77 9.12
CA ARG A 252 -18.08 19.06 10.46
C ARG A 252 -18.89 20.18 11.08
N ILE A 253 -19.12 20.11 12.39
CA ILE A 253 -19.91 21.10 13.10
C ILE A 253 -19.05 21.70 14.22
N ARG A 254 -19.10 23.02 14.38
CA ARG A 254 -18.54 23.69 15.57
C ARG A 254 -19.61 24.57 16.20
N THR A 255 -19.47 24.81 17.49
CA THR A 255 -20.35 25.73 18.22
C THR A 255 -19.67 27.08 18.37
N THR A 256 -20.46 28.13 18.21
CA THR A 256 -20.09 29.52 18.46
C THR A 256 -20.94 30.06 19.59
N THR A 257 -20.32 30.66 20.60
CA THR A 257 -20.99 31.52 21.59
C THR A 257 -20.60 32.97 21.29
N LEU A 258 -21.59 33.82 21.07
CA LEU A 258 -21.41 35.23 20.76
C LEU A 258 -20.98 36.02 22.01
N PRO A 259 -20.40 37.21 21.85
CA PRO A 259 -20.09 38.10 22.97
C PRO A 259 -21.29 38.32 23.91
N HIS A 260 -21.04 38.26 25.22
CA HIS A 260 -22.03 38.44 26.28
C HIS A 260 -21.41 39.15 27.49
N ALA A 261 -22.14 39.27 28.61
CA ALA A 261 -21.74 40.09 29.74
C ALA A 261 -20.44 39.62 30.42
N GLU A 262 -20.22 38.31 30.49
CA GLU A 262 -19.05 37.71 31.15
C GLU A 262 -17.87 37.55 30.18
N HIS A 263 -18.14 37.33 28.87
CA HIS A 263 -17.09 37.19 27.85
C HIS A 263 -17.28 38.18 26.67
N PRO A 264 -16.35 39.14 26.45
CA PRO A 264 -16.52 40.20 25.45
C PRO A 264 -16.18 39.77 24.01
N ASP A 265 -15.49 38.65 23.84
CA ASP A 265 -15.06 38.12 22.55
C ASP A 265 -15.93 36.91 22.13
N GLU A 266 -15.99 36.59 20.84
CA GLU A 266 -16.68 35.39 20.34
C GLU A 266 -15.85 34.13 20.63
N ILE A 267 -16.45 33.12 21.26
CA ILE A 267 -15.81 31.83 21.51
C ILE A 267 -16.28 30.79 20.51
N ARG A 268 -15.32 30.11 19.88
CA ARG A 268 -15.58 28.98 18.98
C ARG A 268 -15.00 27.71 19.55
N SER A 269 -15.79 26.64 19.52
CA SER A 269 -15.27 25.31 19.79
C SER A 269 -14.31 24.85 18.68
N GLY A 270 -13.52 23.81 18.96
CA GLY A 270 -12.96 22.97 17.90
C GLY A 270 -14.07 22.37 17.02
N HIS A 271 -13.70 21.81 15.87
CA HIS A 271 -14.65 21.08 15.05
C HIS A 271 -14.96 19.69 15.66
N SER A 272 -16.18 19.22 15.45
CA SER A 272 -16.50 17.80 15.58
C SER A 272 -15.57 16.96 14.70
N PRO A 273 -15.40 15.65 14.96
CA PRO A 273 -14.93 14.73 13.93
C PRO A 273 -15.70 14.95 12.62
N ALA A 274 -15.05 14.72 11.48
CA ALA A 274 -15.75 14.75 10.20
C ALA A 274 -16.68 13.54 10.11
N MET A 275 -17.86 13.70 9.48
CA MET A 275 -18.73 12.59 9.10
C MET A 275 -18.93 12.64 7.61
N ALA A 276 -18.68 11.56 6.89
CA ALA A 276 -19.06 11.49 5.49
C ALA A 276 -20.43 10.85 5.29
N VAL A 277 -21.10 11.32 4.25
CA VAL A 277 -22.36 10.77 3.77
C VAL A 277 -22.38 10.89 2.25
N THR A 278 -22.74 9.78 1.60
CA THR A 278 -23.03 9.77 0.18
C THR A 278 -24.54 9.88 0.02
N GLN A 279 -24.99 10.78 -0.85
CA GLN A 279 -26.41 10.91 -1.15
C GLN A 279 -26.85 9.74 -2.05
N SER A 280 -27.28 8.66 -1.41
CA SER A 280 -27.94 7.55 -2.08
C SER A 280 -28.78 6.73 -1.10
N THR A 281 -29.93 6.24 -1.57
CA THR A 281 -30.68 5.16 -0.92
C THR A 281 -30.12 3.79 -1.27
N GLU A 282 -29.30 3.72 -2.32
CA GLU A 282 -28.64 2.51 -2.76
C GLU A 282 -27.47 2.16 -1.84
N ARG A 283 -27.10 0.88 -1.83
CA ARG A 283 -26.01 0.32 -1.03
C ARG A 283 -24.98 -0.38 -1.89
N ILE A 284 -23.74 -0.39 -1.41
CA ILE A 284 -22.65 -1.20 -1.94
C ILE A 284 -22.39 -2.34 -0.95
N LEU A 285 -22.42 -3.58 -1.44
CA LEU A 285 -21.85 -4.73 -0.77
C LEU A 285 -20.40 -4.89 -1.22
N LEU A 286 -19.45 -4.76 -0.30
CA LEU A 286 -18.03 -5.05 -0.52
C LEU A 286 -17.68 -6.39 0.16
N MET A 287 -17.48 -7.42 -0.65
CA MET A 287 -17.01 -8.74 -0.21
C MET A 287 -15.49 -8.75 -0.27
N VAL A 288 -14.83 -8.98 0.86
CA VAL A 288 -13.37 -9.12 0.93
C VAL A 288 -13.07 -10.56 1.30
N TYR A 289 -12.36 -11.27 0.43
CA TYR A 289 -11.90 -12.63 0.68
C TYR A 289 -10.39 -12.60 0.88
N PHE A 290 -9.95 -12.73 2.14
CA PHE A 290 -8.55 -12.66 2.51
C PHE A 290 -8.03 -14.03 2.93
N ALA A 291 -7.40 -14.73 1.97
CA ALA A 291 -6.70 -15.99 2.20
C ALA A 291 -5.34 -15.68 2.82
N ALA A 292 -5.31 -15.53 4.15
CA ALA A 292 -4.17 -15.02 4.89
C ALA A 292 -3.47 -16.07 5.76
N ASP A 293 -3.81 -17.35 5.61
CA ASP A 293 -3.15 -18.47 6.26
C ASP A 293 -1.75 -18.68 5.67
N ASN A 294 -0.87 -17.72 6.00
CA ASN A 294 0.35 -17.39 5.28
C ASN A 294 1.34 -16.59 6.16
N ASP A 295 2.43 -16.13 5.53
CA ASP A 295 3.20 -14.96 5.93
C ASP A 295 2.43 -13.61 5.94
N LEU A 296 1.24 -13.51 5.32
CA LEU A 296 0.31 -12.38 5.42
C LEU A 296 -0.59 -12.39 6.67
N SER A 297 -0.68 -13.49 7.42
CA SER A 297 -1.47 -13.61 8.67
C SER A 297 -1.25 -12.45 9.67
N PRO A 298 -0.01 -11.96 9.90
CA PRO A 298 0.23 -10.82 10.79
C PRO A 298 -0.49 -9.52 10.41
N TYR A 299 -0.98 -9.38 9.17
CA TYR A 299 -1.62 -8.17 8.67
C TYR A 299 -3.14 -8.16 8.84
N ILE A 300 -3.76 -9.30 9.20
CA ILE A 300 -5.22 -9.46 9.39
C ILE A 300 -5.80 -8.32 10.24
N ASP A 301 -5.25 -8.09 11.43
CA ASP A 301 -5.76 -7.06 12.35
C ASP A 301 -5.67 -5.65 11.74
N SER A 302 -4.57 -5.34 11.07
CA SER A 302 -4.34 -4.02 10.48
C SER A 302 -5.27 -3.74 9.31
N ILE A 303 -5.52 -4.73 8.45
CA ILE A 303 -6.39 -4.63 7.28
C ILE A 303 -7.85 -4.57 7.71
N THR A 304 -8.22 -5.40 8.68
CA THR A 304 -9.56 -5.41 9.28
C THR A 304 -9.89 -4.05 9.90
N GLU A 305 -8.93 -3.42 10.59
CA GLU A 305 -9.11 -2.08 11.14
C GLU A 305 -9.24 -1.01 10.05
N ARG A 306 -8.49 -1.11 8.93
CA ARG A 306 -8.65 -0.19 7.78
C ARG A 306 -10.04 -0.32 7.14
N LEU A 307 -10.55 -1.53 6.98
CA LEU A 307 -11.93 -1.77 6.52
C LEU A 307 -12.96 -1.15 7.48
N ARG A 308 -12.78 -1.34 8.79
CA ARG A 308 -13.62 -0.72 9.82
C ARG A 308 -13.58 0.79 9.75
N GLN A 309 -12.40 1.41 9.70
CA GLN A 309 -12.21 2.86 9.57
C GLN A 309 -12.85 3.40 8.29
N GLY A 310 -12.66 2.74 7.15
CA GLY A 310 -13.26 3.12 5.88
C GLY A 310 -14.79 3.14 5.94
N SER A 311 -15.38 2.10 6.54
CA SER A 311 -16.85 2.02 6.71
C SER A 311 -17.42 3.05 7.70
N GLN A 312 -16.60 3.57 8.63
CA GLN A 312 -17.05 4.55 9.62
C GLN A 312 -17.56 5.83 8.97
N PHE A 313 -16.98 6.18 7.83
CA PHE A 313 -17.28 7.40 7.08
C PHE A 313 -18.16 7.13 5.86
N ASN A 314 -18.63 5.90 5.65
CA ASN A 314 -19.51 5.58 4.54
C ASN A 314 -20.64 4.64 4.97
N PRO A 315 -21.81 5.19 5.36
CA PRO A 315 -22.94 4.37 5.80
C PRO A 315 -23.59 3.55 4.69
N ASN A 316 -23.28 3.83 3.41
CA ASN A 316 -23.83 3.13 2.26
C ASN A 316 -23.05 1.85 1.91
N VAL A 317 -21.92 1.58 2.57
CA VAL A 317 -21.10 0.39 2.31
C VAL A 317 -21.31 -0.63 3.43
N GLN A 318 -21.80 -1.81 3.05
CA GLN A 318 -21.77 -3.01 3.88
C GLN A 318 -20.56 -3.84 3.45
N ILE A 319 -19.68 -4.15 4.39
CA ILE A 319 -18.53 -5.02 4.14
C ILE A 319 -18.80 -6.39 4.76
N VAL A 320 -18.50 -7.45 4.03
CA VAL A 320 -18.40 -8.80 4.57
C VAL A 320 -16.98 -9.28 4.30
N LEU A 321 -16.23 -9.54 5.36
CA LEU A 321 -14.84 -9.98 5.31
C LEU A 321 -14.78 -11.46 5.66
N PHE A 322 -14.34 -12.29 4.73
CA PHE A 322 -13.82 -13.63 5.02
C PHE A 322 -12.33 -13.50 5.27
N VAL A 323 -11.84 -14.09 6.36
CA VAL A 323 -10.42 -14.13 6.68
C VAL A 323 -10.07 -15.45 7.34
N ASP A 324 -8.91 -15.97 6.98
CA ASP A 324 -8.35 -17.21 7.51
C ASP A 324 -6.86 -16.99 7.76
N GLY A 325 -6.34 -17.41 8.91
CA GLY A 325 -4.97 -17.13 9.34
C GLY A 325 -4.21 -18.39 9.72
N THR A 326 -2.95 -18.23 10.15
CA THR A 326 -2.08 -19.36 10.55
C THR A 326 -2.42 -20.04 11.87
N GLY A 327 -3.55 -19.68 12.47
CA GLY A 327 -4.08 -20.34 13.65
C GLY A 327 -4.64 -21.73 13.33
N VAL A 328 -5.36 -22.30 14.28
CA VAL A 328 -6.17 -23.49 14.05
C VAL A 328 -7.59 -23.15 14.45
N ASN A 329 -8.56 -23.46 13.60
CA ASN A 329 -9.96 -23.05 13.74
C ASN A 329 -10.13 -21.53 13.78
N ASP A 330 -9.41 -20.80 12.94
CA ASP A 330 -9.41 -19.34 12.93
C ASP A 330 -10.05 -18.71 11.69
N THR A 331 -10.61 -19.52 10.78
CA THR A 331 -11.48 -19.04 9.71
C THR A 331 -12.67 -18.26 10.26
N LYS A 332 -12.78 -16.99 9.86
CA LYS A 332 -13.79 -16.05 10.33
C LYS A 332 -14.50 -15.36 9.19
N VAL A 333 -15.79 -15.10 9.41
CA VAL A 333 -16.56 -14.16 8.61
C VAL A 333 -17.00 -13.00 9.52
N LEU A 334 -16.56 -11.79 9.19
CA LEU A 334 -16.88 -10.55 9.88
C LEU A 334 -17.81 -9.68 9.04
N THR A 335 -18.79 -9.06 9.68
CA THR A 335 -19.65 -8.03 9.07
C THR A 335 -19.23 -6.67 9.60
N ILE A 336 -18.92 -5.74 8.69
CA ILE A 336 -18.40 -4.42 9.05
C ILE A 336 -19.25 -3.34 8.38
N ALA A 337 -19.81 -2.44 9.17
CA ALA A 337 -20.61 -1.31 8.70
C ALA A 337 -20.63 -0.18 9.73
N ASN A 338 -20.62 1.08 9.29
CA ASN A 338 -20.68 2.25 10.18
C ASN A 338 -19.57 2.24 11.27
N GLY A 339 -18.40 1.71 10.94
CA GLY A 339 -17.28 1.59 11.88
C GLY A 339 -17.50 0.58 13.00
N GLN A 340 -18.59 -0.20 12.94
CA GLN A 340 -18.86 -1.34 13.80
C GLN A 340 -18.43 -2.62 13.08
N MET A 341 -17.91 -3.57 13.83
CA MET A 341 -17.48 -4.87 13.33
C MET A 341 -18.05 -5.95 14.24
N GLN A 342 -18.55 -7.01 13.63
CA GLN A 342 -19.10 -8.16 14.33
C GLN A 342 -18.62 -9.44 13.65
N GLU A 343 -18.02 -10.34 14.42
CA GLU A 343 -17.72 -11.70 14.01
C GLU A 343 -19.01 -12.54 13.99
N THR A 344 -19.17 -13.37 12.96
CA THR A 344 -20.34 -14.24 12.79
C THR A 344 -19.99 -15.70 13.10
N SER A 345 -20.98 -16.51 13.44
CA SER A 345 -20.82 -17.97 13.61
C SER A 345 -21.20 -18.76 12.35
N VAL A 346 -21.28 -18.11 11.18
CA VAL A 346 -21.78 -18.74 9.95
C VAL A 346 -20.87 -19.87 9.44
N VAL A 347 -19.56 -19.75 9.63
CA VAL A 347 -18.57 -20.77 9.23
C VAL A 347 -18.90 -22.10 9.92
N GLU A 348 -18.95 -22.10 11.26
CA GLU A 348 -19.27 -23.29 12.05
C GLU A 348 -20.69 -23.80 11.78
N GLN A 349 -21.67 -22.89 11.61
CA GLN A 349 -23.06 -23.28 11.33
C GLN A 349 -23.24 -23.99 9.99
N TYR A 350 -22.53 -23.55 8.96
CA TYR A 350 -22.66 -24.11 7.61
C TYR A 350 -21.77 -25.34 7.43
N TRP A 351 -20.49 -25.23 7.80
CA TRP A 351 -19.48 -26.27 7.52
C TRP A 351 -19.33 -27.28 8.65
N GLY A 352 -19.87 -27.02 9.86
CA GLY A 352 -19.69 -27.88 11.03
C GLY A 352 -18.25 -27.93 11.56
N LYS A 353 -17.40 -27.03 11.07
CA LYS A 353 -16.00 -26.83 11.44
C LYS A 353 -15.65 -25.34 11.35
N SER A 354 -14.55 -24.96 11.97
CA SER A 354 -14.09 -23.56 12.05
C SER A 354 -12.77 -23.33 11.30
N GLU A 355 -12.27 -24.34 10.61
CA GLU A 355 -11.12 -24.25 9.70
C GLU A 355 -11.55 -24.66 8.29
N LEU A 356 -11.38 -23.77 7.31
CA LEU A 356 -11.72 -24.00 5.92
C LEU A 356 -10.49 -23.83 5.03
N ASN A 357 -10.39 -24.69 4.02
CA ASN A 357 -9.40 -24.51 2.97
C ASN A 357 -9.78 -23.33 2.07
N THR A 358 -9.00 -22.26 2.15
CA THR A 358 -9.23 -21.06 1.34
C THR A 358 -8.94 -21.23 -0.14
N ALA A 359 -8.26 -22.30 -0.52
CA ALA A 359 -8.06 -22.71 -1.90
C ALA A 359 -9.14 -23.63 -2.47
N ASP A 360 -10.11 -24.06 -1.66
CA ASP A 360 -11.26 -24.80 -2.15
C ASP A 360 -12.23 -23.85 -2.89
N PRO A 361 -12.50 -24.05 -4.19
CA PRO A 361 -13.47 -23.27 -4.96
C PRO A 361 -14.87 -23.21 -4.32
N ASP A 362 -15.29 -24.26 -3.61
CA ASP A 362 -16.59 -24.32 -2.96
C ASP A 362 -16.67 -23.36 -1.76
N VAL A 363 -15.55 -23.11 -1.07
CA VAL A 363 -15.47 -22.15 0.03
C VAL A 363 -15.63 -20.72 -0.48
N LEU A 364 -14.93 -20.37 -1.57
CA LEU A 364 -15.09 -19.05 -2.20
C LEU A 364 -16.51 -18.85 -2.74
N THR A 365 -17.05 -19.85 -3.44
CA THR A 365 -18.43 -19.83 -3.95
C THR A 365 -19.42 -19.58 -2.81
N TRP A 366 -19.34 -20.39 -1.75
CA TRP A 366 -20.21 -20.27 -0.59
C TRP A 366 -20.15 -18.89 0.04
N PHE A 367 -18.94 -18.35 0.26
CA PHE A 367 -18.78 -17.05 0.87
C PHE A 367 -19.44 -15.94 0.05
N LEU A 368 -19.19 -15.91 -1.26
CA LEU A 368 -19.72 -14.89 -2.15
C LEU A 368 -21.25 -14.97 -2.23
N THR A 369 -21.82 -16.17 -2.35
CA THR A 369 -23.27 -16.39 -2.35
C THR A 369 -23.89 -16.00 -1.00
N TYR A 370 -23.31 -16.46 0.12
CA TYR A 370 -23.78 -16.11 1.47
C TYR A 370 -23.82 -14.60 1.68
N ALA A 371 -22.77 -13.87 1.28
CA ALA A 371 -22.68 -12.43 1.46
C ALA A 371 -23.78 -11.71 0.67
N ARG A 372 -24.01 -12.07 -0.62
CA ARG A 372 -25.07 -11.48 -1.44
C ARG A 372 -26.47 -11.76 -0.91
N GLU A 373 -26.72 -13.00 -0.48
CA GLU A 373 -28.02 -13.41 0.06
C GLU A 373 -28.32 -12.73 1.41
N THR A 374 -27.32 -12.61 2.27
CA THR A 374 -27.47 -12.02 3.61
C THR A 374 -27.54 -10.50 3.57
N PHE A 375 -26.82 -9.87 2.65
CA PHE A 375 -26.73 -8.42 2.53
C PHE A 375 -27.07 -7.92 1.12
N PRO A 376 -28.36 -7.95 0.72
CA PRO A 376 -28.77 -7.42 -0.58
C PRO A 376 -28.41 -5.94 -0.73
N ALA A 377 -27.77 -5.62 -1.86
CA ALA A 377 -27.28 -4.31 -2.21
C ALA A 377 -27.48 -4.05 -3.71
N ASP A 378 -27.46 -2.78 -4.11
CA ASP A 378 -27.64 -2.35 -5.49
C ASP A 378 -26.35 -2.47 -6.31
N ARG A 379 -25.21 -2.53 -5.61
CA ARG A 379 -23.88 -2.82 -6.16
C ARG A 379 -23.22 -3.94 -5.36
N ALA A 380 -22.59 -4.88 -6.05
CA ALA A 380 -21.79 -5.94 -5.45
C ALA A 380 -20.35 -5.86 -5.96
N MET A 381 -19.40 -5.73 -5.05
CA MET A 381 -17.97 -5.64 -5.35
C MET A 381 -17.23 -6.72 -4.59
N VAL A 382 -16.21 -7.30 -5.21
CA VAL A 382 -15.36 -8.34 -4.63
C VAL A 382 -13.91 -7.84 -4.63
N SER A 383 -13.23 -8.01 -3.49
CA SER A 383 -11.78 -7.87 -3.36
C SER A 383 -11.20 -9.22 -2.98
N LEU A 384 -10.42 -9.81 -3.88
CA LEU A 384 -9.68 -11.05 -3.62
C LEU A 384 -8.27 -10.67 -3.18
N MET A 385 -7.92 -11.05 -1.96
CA MET A 385 -6.72 -10.59 -1.28
C MET A 385 -5.89 -11.78 -0.82
N GLY A 386 -4.57 -11.68 -0.99
CA GLY A 386 -3.60 -12.71 -0.66
C GLY A 386 -2.42 -12.69 -1.63
N HIS A 387 -1.66 -13.78 -1.69
CA HIS A 387 -0.69 -13.95 -2.77
C HIS A 387 -1.38 -14.25 -4.11
N GLY A 388 -0.64 -14.05 -5.20
CA GLY A 388 -1.09 -14.37 -6.55
C GLY A 388 0.08 -14.82 -7.40
N ILE A 389 -0.16 -15.74 -8.34
CA ILE A 389 0.88 -16.39 -9.15
C ILE A 389 0.53 -16.42 -10.65
N ALA A 390 -0.35 -15.52 -11.10
CA ALA A 390 -0.90 -15.46 -12.46
C ALA A 390 -1.69 -16.72 -12.86
N MET A 391 -1.24 -17.42 -13.92
CA MET A 391 -1.89 -18.59 -14.48
C MET A 391 -1.42 -19.84 -13.74
N ALA A 392 -2.34 -20.51 -13.06
CA ALA A 392 -2.10 -21.74 -12.32
C ALA A 392 -3.14 -22.79 -12.72
N PRO A 393 -2.72 -23.93 -13.30
CA PRO A 393 -3.66 -24.99 -13.67
C PRO A 393 -4.32 -25.62 -12.44
N GLN A 394 -5.46 -26.27 -12.63
CA GLN A 394 -6.10 -27.04 -11.56
C GLN A 394 -5.38 -28.40 -11.40
N VAL A 395 -4.78 -28.61 -10.23
CA VAL A 395 -4.08 -29.84 -9.88
C VAL A 395 -4.45 -30.31 -8.48
N ASP A 396 -4.31 -31.62 -8.24
CA ASP A 396 -4.22 -32.16 -6.90
C ASP A 396 -2.82 -31.88 -6.35
N TRP A 397 -2.72 -30.92 -5.43
CA TRP A 397 -1.42 -30.46 -4.91
C TRP A 397 -0.70 -31.58 -4.13
N PRO A 398 0.57 -31.88 -4.47
CA PRO A 398 1.32 -32.90 -3.76
C PRO A 398 1.69 -32.41 -2.36
N THR A 399 1.72 -33.31 -1.38
CA THR A 399 2.17 -32.96 -0.02
C THR A 399 3.65 -32.59 -0.04
N LEU A 400 3.97 -31.30 0.04
CA LEU A 400 5.36 -30.81 0.02
C LEU A 400 6.08 -31.14 1.35
N ALA A 401 7.42 -31.20 1.34
CA ALA A 401 8.19 -31.17 2.59
C ALA A 401 8.00 -29.79 3.27
N PRO A 402 8.02 -29.67 4.61
CA PRO A 402 7.94 -28.36 5.26
C PRO A 402 9.10 -27.49 4.78
N ILE A 403 8.78 -26.38 4.13
CA ILE A 403 9.82 -25.47 3.70
C ILE A 403 10.30 -24.70 4.92
N VAL A 404 11.63 -24.69 5.11
CA VAL A 404 12.26 -23.85 6.12
C VAL A 404 11.91 -22.41 5.78
N SER A 405 11.20 -21.72 6.67
CA SER A 405 10.84 -20.32 6.51
C SER A 405 12.10 -19.51 6.22
N GLU A 406 12.28 -19.06 4.99
CA GLU A 406 13.30 -18.05 4.71
C GLU A 406 12.86 -16.72 5.35
N GLU A 407 13.83 -15.99 5.91
CA GLU A 407 13.58 -14.68 6.51
C GLU A 407 12.96 -13.72 5.48
N SER A 408 11.73 -13.28 5.75
CA SER A 408 11.07 -12.19 5.02
C SER A 408 11.99 -10.96 5.02
N ILE A 409 12.22 -10.34 3.87
CA ILE A 409 13.04 -9.11 3.81
C ILE A 409 12.20 -7.96 4.38
N GLN A 410 12.53 -7.53 5.61
CA GLN A 410 11.79 -6.48 6.28
C GLN A 410 12.00 -5.13 5.58
N SER A 411 10.89 -4.49 5.22
CA SER A 411 10.83 -3.09 4.81
C SER A 411 10.81 -2.19 6.05
N GLU A 412 11.40 -0.99 5.98
CA GLU A 412 11.16 0.08 6.96
C GLU A 412 9.75 0.70 6.81
N SER A 413 8.97 0.28 5.81
CA SER A 413 7.63 0.78 5.53
C SER A 413 6.54 0.06 6.34
N THR A 414 5.34 0.63 6.38
CA THR A 414 4.13 0.00 6.96
C THR A 414 3.50 -1.06 6.05
N LEU A 415 4.07 -1.32 4.87
CA LEU A 415 3.60 -2.34 3.93
C LEU A 415 4.19 -3.71 4.29
N PRO A 416 3.50 -4.82 3.96
CA PRO A 416 4.05 -6.15 4.17
C PRO A 416 5.39 -6.37 3.46
N PRO A 417 6.30 -7.16 4.06
CA PRO A 417 7.48 -7.64 3.34
C PRO A 417 7.03 -8.53 2.18
N LEU A 418 7.82 -8.58 1.12
CA LEU A 418 7.66 -9.63 0.11
C LEU A 418 8.35 -10.89 0.60
N ALA A 419 7.72 -12.03 0.37
CA ALA A 419 8.34 -13.33 0.57
C ALA A 419 9.63 -13.43 -0.28
N LYS A 420 10.69 -14.01 0.30
CA LYS A 420 12.00 -14.17 -0.36
C LYS A 420 12.00 -15.34 -1.37
N SER A 421 10.97 -16.18 -1.34
CA SER A 421 10.85 -17.37 -2.18
C SER A 421 9.36 -17.84 -2.27
N MET A 422 8.95 -18.45 -3.40
CA MET A 422 7.67 -19.19 -3.59
C MET A 422 7.39 -20.38 -2.66
N PRO A 423 8.30 -20.94 -1.84
CA PRO A 423 7.87 -21.85 -0.79
C PRO A 423 6.95 -21.19 0.24
N ALA A 424 6.77 -19.87 0.13
CA ALA A 424 5.73 -19.10 0.80
C ALA A 424 4.56 -18.73 -0.12
N THR A 425 4.25 -19.46 -1.20
CA THR A 425 2.87 -19.45 -1.71
C THR A 425 2.02 -20.09 -0.63
N PRO A 426 1.11 -19.35 -0.01
CA PRO A 426 0.58 -19.74 1.26
C PRO A 426 -0.82 -20.26 0.99
N ASP A 427 -0.82 -21.55 0.84
CA ASP A 427 -2.00 -22.33 1.05
C ASP A 427 -2.35 -22.34 2.53
N ASP A 428 -3.63 -22.56 2.79
CA ASP A 428 -4.11 -23.09 4.07
C ASP A 428 -3.05 -24.04 4.65
N VAL A 429 -2.46 -23.64 5.78
CA VAL A 429 -1.38 -24.32 6.48
C VAL A 429 -1.83 -25.73 6.88
N THR A 430 -3.14 -26.00 6.91
CA THR A 430 -3.68 -27.33 7.18
C THR A 430 -3.61 -28.30 5.99
N ASP A 431 -3.55 -27.85 4.73
CA ASP A 431 -3.53 -28.77 3.57
C ASP A 431 -2.62 -28.46 2.38
N ARG A 432 -2.00 -27.28 2.31
CA ARG A 432 -1.01 -26.95 1.26
C ARG A 432 -1.55 -27.08 -0.17
N GLY A 433 -2.80 -26.63 -0.42
CA GLY A 433 -3.32 -26.43 -1.79
C GLY A 433 -3.70 -24.98 -2.13
N PHE A 434 -3.49 -24.58 -3.38
CA PHE A 434 -3.70 -23.21 -3.93
C PHE A 434 -4.94 -23.15 -4.84
N LEU A 435 -5.66 -22.01 -4.82
CA LEU A 435 -6.81 -21.79 -5.71
C LEU A 435 -6.36 -21.55 -7.16
N GLY A 436 -6.27 -22.62 -7.94
CA GLY A 436 -5.93 -22.57 -9.36
C GLY A 436 -6.83 -21.61 -10.15
N THR A 437 -6.33 -21.08 -11.27
CA THR A 437 -7.07 -20.15 -12.14
C THR A 437 -8.41 -20.74 -12.60
N VAL A 438 -8.44 -22.03 -12.92
CA VAL A 438 -9.67 -22.74 -13.31
C VAL A 438 -10.62 -22.86 -12.11
N GLY A 439 -10.13 -23.26 -10.93
CA GLY A 439 -10.93 -23.32 -9.71
C GLY A 439 -11.53 -21.95 -9.32
N LEU A 440 -10.73 -20.88 -9.44
CA LEU A 440 -11.20 -19.51 -9.28
C LEU A 440 -12.32 -19.17 -10.28
N GLY A 441 -12.13 -19.50 -11.56
CA GLY A 441 -13.12 -19.32 -12.61
C GLY A 441 -14.43 -20.05 -12.32
N GLN A 442 -14.35 -21.31 -11.88
CA GLN A 442 -15.50 -22.13 -11.48
C GLN A 442 -16.23 -21.50 -10.28
N ALA A 443 -15.50 -21.06 -9.26
CA ALA A 443 -16.09 -20.45 -8.07
C ALA A 443 -16.84 -19.14 -8.41
N LEU A 444 -16.21 -18.28 -9.20
CA LEU A 444 -16.80 -17.01 -9.63
C LEU A 444 -17.98 -17.23 -10.58
N ALA A 445 -17.91 -18.21 -11.48
CA ALA A 445 -19.04 -18.57 -12.34
C ALA A 445 -20.22 -19.08 -11.51
N ALA A 446 -19.99 -19.94 -10.51
CA ALA A 446 -21.03 -20.43 -9.62
C ALA A 446 -21.67 -19.28 -8.79
N ALA A 447 -20.86 -18.36 -8.28
CA ALA A 447 -21.33 -17.21 -7.50
C ALA A 447 -22.10 -16.15 -8.32
N THR A 448 -22.07 -16.22 -9.66
CA THR A 448 -22.66 -15.23 -10.58
C THR A 448 -23.69 -15.83 -11.54
N ASP A 449 -24.15 -17.06 -11.28
CA ASP A 449 -25.02 -17.84 -12.18
C ASP A 449 -24.48 -17.84 -13.63
N ASN A 450 -23.21 -18.25 -13.76
CA ASN A 450 -22.42 -18.26 -14.99
C ASN A 450 -22.34 -16.89 -15.69
N GLY A 451 -22.26 -15.82 -14.90
CA GLY A 451 -22.15 -14.44 -15.39
C GLY A 451 -23.47 -13.83 -15.87
N THR A 452 -24.61 -14.42 -15.51
CA THR A 452 -25.94 -13.79 -15.72
C THR A 452 -26.28 -12.79 -14.62
N ASP A 453 -25.66 -12.93 -13.44
CA ASP A 453 -25.70 -11.98 -12.33
C ASP A 453 -24.26 -11.59 -11.90
N PRO A 454 -23.52 -10.86 -12.76
CA PRO A 454 -22.13 -10.50 -12.50
C PRO A 454 -22.01 -9.53 -11.31
N PHE A 455 -20.82 -9.49 -10.71
CA PHE A 455 -20.45 -8.41 -9.81
C PHE A 455 -20.23 -7.11 -10.60
N ASP A 456 -20.45 -5.95 -9.99
CA ASP A 456 -20.09 -4.69 -10.64
C ASP A 456 -18.56 -4.62 -10.80
N LEU A 457 -17.81 -5.01 -9.76
CA LEU A 457 -16.35 -4.89 -9.73
C LEU A 457 -15.68 -6.08 -9.07
N LEU A 458 -14.66 -6.64 -9.72
CA LEU A 458 -13.73 -7.62 -9.16
C LEU A 458 -12.33 -7.00 -9.07
N PHE A 459 -11.81 -6.84 -7.85
CA PHE A 459 -10.47 -6.36 -7.58
C PHE A 459 -9.58 -7.53 -7.16
N PHE A 460 -8.55 -7.78 -7.96
CA PHE A 460 -7.43 -8.63 -7.58
C PHE A 460 -6.40 -7.80 -6.81
N ASP A 461 -6.49 -7.82 -5.48
CA ASP A 461 -5.46 -7.31 -4.56
C ASP A 461 -4.38 -8.40 -4.36
N GLN A 462 -3.89 -8.91 -5.50
CA GLN A 462 -3.02 -10.07 -5.65
C GLN A 462 -2.00 -9.82 -6.77
N CYS A 463 -0.81 -10.41 -6.64
CA CYS A 463 0.24 -10.30 -7.63
C CYS A 463 -0.13 -11.00 -8.95
N PHE A 464 0.33 -10.45 -10.08
CA PHE A 464 0.29 -11.06 -11.41
C PHE A 464 -1.08 -11.43 -12.01
N GLN A 465 -2.20 -11.07 -11.36
CA GLN A 465 -3.55 -11.34 -11.88
C GLN A 465 -3.92 -10.52 -13.12
N GLY A 466 -3.06 -9.58 -13.53
CA GLY A 466 -3.16 -8.85 -14.80
C GLY A 466 -2.77 -9.67 -16.04
N ASN A 467 -2.78 -11.00 -15.93
CA ASN A 467 -2.47 -11.93 -17.01
C ASN A 467 -3.73 -12.23 -17.87
N LEU A 468 -3.55 -12.35 -19.18
CA LEU A 468 -4.67 -12.56 -20.11
C LEU A 468 -5.43 -13.86 -19.86
N ASP A 469 -4.76 -14.98 -19.57
CA ASP A 469 -5.42 -16.26 -19.32
C ASP A 469 -6.31 -16.19 -18.08
N THR A 470 -5.80 -15.61 -16.98
CA THR A 470 -6.59 -15.37 -15.77
C THR A 470 -7.79 -14.46 -16.06
N LEU A 471 -7.55 -13.29 -16.64
CA LEU A 471 -8.60 -12.31 -16.93
C LEU A 471 -9.66 -12.90 -17.85
N TYR A 472 -9.27 -13.70 -18.83
CA TYR A 472 -10.20 -14.37 -19.74
C TYR A 472 -11.01 -15.45 -19.01
N GLU A 473 -10.39 -16.28 -18.17
CA GLU A 473 -11.10 -17.30 -17.38
C GLU A 473 -12.25 -16.69 -16.56
N VAL A 474 -11.99 -15.56 -15.90
CA VAL A 474 -12.96 -14.93 -15.00
C VAL A 474 -13.82 -13.84 -15.65
N ARG A 475 -13.66 -13.57 -16.95
CA ARG A 475 -14.20 -12.38 -17.64
C ARG A 475 -15.70 -12.15 -17.46
N ASN A 476 -16.48 -13.22 -17.27
CA ASN A 476 -17.93 -13.15 -17.12
C ASN A 476 -18.39 -12.83 -15.69
N ALA A 477 -17.49 -12.88 -14.71
CA ALA A 477 -17.82 -12.72 -13.30
C ALA A 477 -18.08 -11.27 -12.88
N ALA A 478 -17.55 -10.28 -13.62
CA ALA A 478 -17.71 -8.87 -13.27
C ALA A 478 -17.76 -7.95 -14.49
N ASP A 479 -18.32 -6.75 -14.32
CA ASP A 479 -18.33 -5.72 -15.36
C ASP A 479 -16.96 -5.04 -15.51
N ILE A 480 -16.32 -4.73 -14.37
CA ILE A 480 -14.98 -4.11 -14.30
C ILE A 480 -14.05 -4.97 -13.45
N PHE A 481 -12.81 -5.10 -13.92
CA PHE A 481 -11.72 -5.75 -13.21
C PHE A 481 -10.65 -4.73 -12.84
N ILE A 482 -10.05 -4.88 -11.66
CA ILE A 482 -8.82 -4.19 -11.27
C ILE A 482 -7.76 -5.26 -11.02
N ALA A 483 -6.58 -5.09 -11.63
CA ALA A 483 -5.50 -6.06 -11.52
C ALA A 483 -4.12 -5.41 -11.62
N SER A 484 -3.09 -6.18 -11.25
CA SER A 484 -1.68 -5.83 -11.40
C SER A 484 -0.99 -6.89 -12.27
N PRO A 485 -0.19 -6.52 -13.28
CA PRO A 485 0.58 -7.48 -14.08
C PRO A 485 1.82 -8.01 -13.34
N ASN A 486 2.24 -7.33 -12.27
CA ASN A 486 3.43 -7.63 -11.48
C ASN A 486 3.05 -7.66 -9.97
N TYR A 487 4.01 -7.55 -9.06
CA TYR A 487 3.78 -7.48 -7.60
C TYR A 487 2.72 -6.45 -7.21
N ALA A 488 1.68 -6.91 -6.50
CA ALA A 488 0.77 -6.07 -5.75
C ALA A 488 1.29 -6.00 -4.30
N TRP A 489 1.83 -4.84 -3.89
CA TRP A 489 2.47 -4.63 -2.57
C TRP A 489 1.53 -4.65 -1.35
N LEU A 490 0.35 -5.27 -1.47
CA LEU A 490 -0.71 -5.32 -0.46
C LEU A 490 -0.94 -3.96 0.23
N ALA A 491 -0.98 -2.88 -0.57
CA ALA A 491 -1.13 -1.54 -0.01
C ALA A 491 -2.41 -1.39 0.80
N ALA A 492 -3.46 -2.12 0.39
CA ALA A 492 -4.72 -2.27 1.08
C ALA A 492 -5.27 -0.97 1.72
N PRO A 493 -5.29 0.20 1.04
CA PRO A 493 -5.71 1.45 1.66
C PRO A 493 -7.24 1.58 1.68
N TYR A 494 -7.92 0.52 2.15
CA TYR A 494 -9.37 0.42 2.25
C TYR A 494 -9.98 1.60 3.01
N ASP A 495 -9.31 2.04 4.08
CA ASP A 495 -9.70 3.21 4.85
C ASP A 495 -9.77 4.47 4.00
N GLN A 496 -8.89 4.62 2.99
CA GLN A 496 -8.78 5.83 2.18
C GLN A 496 -9.74 5.88 1.00
N TYR A 497 -10.16 4.73 0.44
CA TYR A 497 -11.05 4.74 -0.73
C TYR A 497 -12.48 4.30 -0.43
N ILE A 498 -12.74 3.49 0.62
CA ILE A 498 -14.11 3.09 0.98
C ILE A 498 -14.97 4.32 1.26
N MET A 499 -14.40 5.33 1.92
CA MET A 499 -15.06 6.61 2.18
C MET A 499 -15.45 7.39 0.92
N HIS A 500 -14.96 7.00 -0.25
CA HIS A 500 -15.25 7.65 -1.53
C HIS A 500 -16.11 6.79 -2.45
N LEU A 501 -16.48 5.57 -2.04
CA LEU A 501 -17.36 4.71 -2.83
C LEU A 501 -18.78 5.24 -2.79
N ALA A 502 -19.41 5.33 -3.95
CA ALA A 502 -20.75 5.86 -4.09
C ALA A 502 -21.55 5.02 -5.11
N PRO A 503 -22.72 4.49 -4.74
CA PRO A 503 -23.52 3.62 -5.63
C PRO A 503 -23.89 4.25 -6.98
N ALA A 504 -24.10 5.57 -6.97
CA ALA A 504 -24.49 6.36 -8.14
C ALA A 504 -23.31 6.69 -9.08
N ARG A 505 -22.06 6.44 -8.68
CA ARG A 505 -20.91 6.58 -9.60
C ARG A 505 -20.90 5.44 -10.60
N SER A 506 -20.37 5.70 -11.79
CA SER A 506 -20.07 4.62 -12.72
C SER A 506 -19.05 3.67 -12.09
N THR A 507 -19.15 2.38 -12.40
CA THR A 507 -18.20 1.37 -11.94
C THR A 507 -16.77 1.70 -12.37
N GLN A 508 -16.59 2.33 -13.53
CA GLN A 508 -15.29 2.81 -14.01
C GLN A 508 -14.71 3.92 -13.11
N ASP A 509 -15.53 4.87 -12.67
CA ASP A 509 -15.09 5.93 -11.76
C ASP A 509 -14.76 5.36 -10.37
N ILE A 510 -15.53 4.36 -9.92
CA ILE A 510 -15.23 3.63 -8.68
C ILE A 510 -13.87 2.94 -8.79
N ALA A 511 -13.61 2.24 -9.91
CA ALA A 511 -12.33 1.59 -10.14
C ALA A 511 -11.17 2.60 -10.20
N ALA A 512 -11.37 3.76 -10.82
CA ALA A 512 -10.37 4.83 -10.85
C ALA A 512 -10.05 5.39 -9.45
N VAL A 513 -11.05 5.47 -8.56
CA VAL A 513 -10.84 5.86 -7.16
C VAL A 513 -10.01 4.83 -6.41
N ILE A 514 -10.28 3.53 -6.60
CA ILE A 514 -9.49 2.44 -5.99
C ILE A 514 -8.04 2.51 -6.51
N VAL A 515 -7.85 2.50 -7.83
CA VAL A 515 -6.53 2.55 -8.50
C VAL A 515 -5.70 3.75 -8.04
N SER A 516 -6.30 4.94 -8.01
CA SER A 516 -5.57 6.17 -7.64
C SER A 516 -5.18 6.22 -6.16
N ASN A 517 -6.03 5.72 -5.25
CA ASN A 517 -5.70 5.64 -3.83
C ASN A 517 -4.67 4.54 -3.56
N TYR A 518 -4.79 3.37 -4.20
CA TYR A 518 -3.78 2.32 -4.13
C TYR A 518 -2.40 2.86 -4.50
N GLN A 519 -2.30 3.53 -5.64
CA GLN A 519 -1.05 4.10 -6.13
C GLN A 519 -0.50 5.24 -5.29
N ARG A 520 -1.34 6.05 -4.63
CA ARG A 520 -0.88 7.13 -3.73
C ARG A 520 -0.17 6.59 -2.49
N ASN A 521 -0.48 5.38 -2.06
CA ASN A 521 0.12 4.75 -0.89
C ASN A 521 1.42 3.98 -1.18
N LEU A 522 1.82 3.95 -2.45
CA LEU A 522 3.11 3.41 -2.85
C LEU A 522 4.12 4.54 -3.06
N ASP A 523 5.40 4.25 -2.86
CA ASP A 523 6.53 5.14 -3.12
C ASP A 523 7.49 4.51 -4.16
N SER A 524 8.59 5.19 -4.48
CA SER A 524 9.57 4.67 -5.44
C SER A 524 10.27 3.38 -5.00
N ASN A 525 10.10 2.94 -3.75
CA ASN A 525 10.61 1.67 -3.25
C ASN A 525 9.60 0.51 -3.39
N HIS A 526 8.41 0.82 -3.92
CA HIS A 526 7.33 -0.11 -4.23
C HIS A 526 6.83 0.12 -5.67
N PRO A 527 7.72 -0.04 -6.67
CA PRO A 527 7.33 0.13 -8.07
C PRO A 527 6.25 -0.86 -8.47
N ASN A 528 5.20 -0.38 -9.14
CA ASN A 528 4.02 -1.18 -9.49
C ASN A 528 3.24 -0.57 -10.65
N VAL A 529 2.55 -1.43 -11.39
CA VAL A 529 1.43 -1.01 -12.26
C VAL A 529 0.15 -1.62 -11.72
N ILE A 530 -0.88 -0.80 -11.62
CA ILE A 530 -2.24 -1.27 -11.35
C ILE A 530 -3.16 -0.66 -12.41
N PHE A 531 -4.11 -1.43 -12.90
CA PHE A 531 -4.99 -1.00 -13.96
C PHE A 531 -6.41 -1.50 -13.77
N SER A 532 -7.33 -0.89 -14.51
CA SER A 532 -8.72 -1.30 -14.61
C SER A 532 -9.14 -1.45 -16.07
N LEU A 533 -10.02 -2.41 -16.34
CA LEU A 533 -10.57 -2.72 -17.66
C LEU A 533 -11.94 -3.38 -17.53
N SER A 534 -12.76 -3.26 -18.58
CA SER A 534 -14.07 -3.91 -18.63
C SER A 534 -14.00 -5.34 -19.17
N ARG A 535 -15.05 -6.12 -18.90
CA ARG A 535 -15.28 -7.44 -19.54
C ARG A 535 -15.10 -7.38 -21.07
N THR A 536 -15.72 -6.40 -21.73
CA THR A 536 -15.58 -6.23 -23.19
C THR A 536 -14.15 -5.93 -23.61
N ALA A 537 -13.39 -5.16 -22.82
CA ALA A 537 -11.99 -4.90 -23.12
C ALA A 537 -11.14 -6.19 -23.02
N ILE A 538 -11.44 -7.09 -22.08
CA ILE A 538 -10.80 -8.42 -22.00
C ILE A 538 -11.08 -9.22 -23.28
N GLU A 539 -12.34 -9.25 -23.73
CA GLU A 539 -12.74 -9.93 -24.97
C GLU A 539 -12.04 -9.35 -26.21
N ASP A 540 -11.99 -8.02 -26.33
CA ASP A 540 -11.30 -7.33 -27.43
C ASP A 540 -9.79 -7.64 -27.44
N ILE A 541 -9.15 -7.66 -26.28
CA ILE A 541 -7.72 -7.99 -26.13
C ILE A 541 -7.48 -9.46 -26.52
N ALA A 542 -8.35 -10.38 -26.10
CA ALA A 542 -8.27 -11.79 -26.46
C ALA A 542 -8.42 -11.99 -27.97
N VAL A 543 -9.40 -11.36 -28.62
CA VAL A 543 -9.59 -11.44 -30.08
C VAL A 543 -8.39 -10.87 -30.84
N ALA A 544 -7.85 -9.74 -30.40
CA ALA A 544 -6.66 -9.15 -31.02
C ALA A 544 -5.41 -10.03 -30.83
N THR A 545 -5.29 -10.67 -29.67
CA THR A 545 -4.18 -11.59 -29.35
C THR A 545 -4.27 -12.88 -30.16
N ASN A 546 -5.46 -13.47 -30.33
CA ASN A 546 -5.70 -14.59 -31.25
C ASN A 546 -5.32 -14.24 -32.69
N SER A 547 -5.74 -13.07 -33.17
CA SER A 547 -5.37 -12.58 -34.51
C SER A 547 -3.85 -12.43 -34.69
N LEU A 548 -3.15 -12.06 -33.62
CA LEU A 548 -1.69 -12.02 -33.58
C LEU A 548 -1.09 -13.42 -33.61
N GLY A 549 -1.60 -14.35 -32.82
CA GLY A 549 -1.18 -15.76 -32.81
C GLY A 549 -1.27 -16.38 -34.21
N GLU A 550 -2.41 -16.24 -34.89
CA GLU A 550 -2.59 -16.75 -36.25
C GLU A 550 -1.59 -16.14 -37.26
N ALA A 551 -1.28 -14.84 -37.12
CA ALA A 551 -0.29 -14.17 -37.98
C ALA A 551 1.13 -14.67 -37.72
N LEU A 552 1.48 -14.88 -36.45
CA LEU A 552 2.78 -15.45 -36.07
C LEU A 552 2.90 -16.91 -36.52
N GLN A 553 1.83 -17.70 -36.43
CA GLN A 553 1.80 -19.08 -36.92
C GLN A 553 2.09 -19.16 -38.42
N ARG A 554 1.47 -18.28 -39.23
CA ARG A 554 1.79 -18.17 -40.67
C ARG A 554 3.25 -17.80 -40.92
N ALA A 555 3.83 -16.92 -40.11
CA ALA A 555 5.24 -16.55 -40.21
C ALA A 555 6.17 -17.74 -39.89
N ILE A 556 5.86 -18.51 -38.84
CA ILE A 556 6.62 -19.71 -38.47
C ILE A 556 6.57 -20.77 -39.56
N GLN A 557 5.40 -20.99 -40.17
CA GLN A 557 5.24 -21.94 -41.29
C GLN A 557 6.16 -21.63 -42.48
N ASP A 558 6.50 -20.35 -42.69
CA ASP A 558 7.45 -19.89 -43.71
C ASP A 558 8.90 -19.75 -43.18
N GLY A 559 9.18 -20.28 -41.98
CA GLY A 559 10.51 -20.32 -41.37
C GLY A 559 10.96 -19.00 -40.71
N ILE A 560 10.04 -18.08 -40.44
CA ILE A 560 10.34 -16.78 -39.85
C ILE A 560 10.24 -16.84 -38.32
N THR A 561 11.37 -17.10 -37.65
CA THR A 561 11.43 -17.25 -36.18
C THR A 561 12.28 -16.19 -35.49
N THR A 562 13.37 -15.71 -36.10
CA THR A 562 14.29 -14.72 -35.51
C THR A 562 13.60 -13.41 -35.08
N PRO A 563 12.73 -12.78 -35.90
CA PRO A 563 12.05 -11.55 -35.50
C PRO A 563 11.11 -11.74 -34.30
N ILE A 564 10.54 -12.94 -34.15
CA ILE A 564 9.65 -13.30 -33.04
C ILE A 564 10.47 -13.43 -31.76
N GLY A 565 11.55 -14.21 -31.79
CA GLY A 565 12.46 -14.37 -30.64
C GLY A 565 13.07 -13.03 -30.19
N GLN A 566 13.51 -12.19 -31.12
CA GLN A 566 14.04 -10.86 -30.79
C GLN A 566 12.96 -9.95 -30.18
N ALA A 567 11.73 -10.00 -30.67
CA ALA A 567 10.64 -9.23 -30.09
C ALA A 567 10.30 -9.68 -28.66
N THR A 568 10.33 -11.00 -28.41
CA THR A 568 10.18 -11.59 -27.07
C THR A 568 11.29 -11.09 -26.13
N SER A 569 12.56 -11.27 -26.49
CA SER A 569 13.70 -10.88 -25.64
C SER A 569 13.72 -9.38 -25.32
N ASN A 570 13.29 -8.53 -26.25
CA ASN A 570 13.25 -7.08 -26.05
C ASN A 570 11.99 -6.58 -25.32
N SER A 571 11.05 -7.47 -24.97
CA SER A 571 9.82 -7.09 -24.29
C SER A 571 10.08 -6.76 -22.82
N LYS A 572 9.15 -6.03 -22.20
CA LYS A 572 9.22 -5.80 -20.76
C LYS A 572 8.70 -7.02 -20.02
N TYR A 573 9.58 -7.67 -19.28
CA TYR A 573 9.25 -8.77 -18.38
C TYR A 573 8.67 -8.25 -17.08
N VAL A 574 7.86 -9.09 -16.44
CA VAL A 574 7.53 -8.95 -15.02
C VAL A 574 8.32 -10.00 -14.27
N ASP A 575 8.75 -9.65 -13.07
CA ASP A 575 9.58 -10.53 -12.25
C ASP A 575 8.72 -11.67 -11.68
N THR A 576 8.80 -12.78 -12.37
CA THR A 576 8.11 -14.04 -12.06
C THR A 576 9.05 -15.05 -11.43
N THR A 577 10.35 -14.76 -11.43
CA THR A 577 11.38 -15.54 -10.75
C THR A 577 11.31 -15.28 -9.25
N GLN A 578 10.23 -15.78 -8.64
CA GLN A 578 9.92 -15.55 -7.24
C GLN A 578 10.92 -16.23 -6.28
N CYS A 579 11.93 -16.95 -6.78
CA CYS A 579 13.05 -17.46 -6.00
C CYS A 579 14.33 -17.51 -6.85
N GLY A 580 15.42 -17.05 -6.25
CA GLY A 580 16.77 -17.15 -6.81
C GLY A 580 17.62 -15.93 -6.48
N GLU A 581 18.94 -16.06 -6.65
CA GLU A 581 19.90 -14.96 -6.49
C GLU A 581 19.87 -13.94 -7.66
N GLN A 582 18.94 -14.11 -8.62
CA GLN A 582 18.65 -13.05 -9.56
C GLN A 582 18.02 -11.91 -8.77
N ASN A 583 18.78 -10.84 -8.56
CA ASN A 583 18.42 -9.68 -7.75
C ASN A 583 17.21 -8.92 -8.34
N PHE A 584 16.05 -9.55 -8.55
CA PHE A 584 14.81 -8.94 -9.04
C PHE A 584 14.97 -8.22 -10.40
N THR A 585 15.79 -8.79 -11.27
CA THR A 585 16.12 -8.27 -12.60
C THR A 585 15.00 -8.65 -13.58
N LEU A 586 14.41 -7.68 -14.27
CA LEU A 586 13.34 -7.93 -15.26
C LEU A 586 13.92 -8.47 -16.57
N GLY A 587 13.80 -9.77 -16.81
CA GLY A 587 14.34 -10.43 -18.00
C GLY A 587 14.35 -11.95 -17.86
N PRO A 588 14.75 -12.69 -18.90
CA PRO A 588 14.87 -14.15 -18.81
C PRO A 588 15.65 -14.59 -17.55
N PRO A 589 15.16 -15.57 -16.78
CA PRO A 589 14.14 -16.54 -17.14
C PRO A 589 12.70 -16.13 -16.83
N ASP A 590 12.43 -14.83 -16.62
CA ASP A 590 11.07 -14.34 -16.43
C ASP A 590 10.11 -14.82 -17.52
N GLU A 591 8.91 -15.08 -17.04
CA GLU A 591 8.01 -16.01 -17.65
C GLU A 591 6.83 -15.31 -18.32
N LEU A 592 6.58 -14.07 -17.91
CA LEU A 592 5.50 -13.22 -18.36
C LEU A 592 6.07 -11.93 -18.96
N ILE A 593 5.58 -11.57 -20.15
CA ILE A 593 5.91 -10.32 -20.81
C ILE A 593 4.67 -9.45 -21.01
N GLY A 594 4.88 -8.15 -21.03
CA GLY A 594 3.83 -7.20 -21.36
C GLY A 594 3.40 -7.32 -22.82
N LEU A 595 2.13 -7.63 -23.06
CA LEU A 595 1.53 -7.79 -24.39
C LEU A 595 1.69 -6.53 -25.26
N GLY A 596 1.60 -5.36 -24.65
CA GLY A 596 1.78 -4.07 -25.34
C GLY A 596 3.21 -3.86 -25.84
N THR A 597 4.21 -4.17 -25.03
CA THR A 597 5.62 -4.11 -25.44
C THR A 597 5.98 -5.17 -26.47
N PHE A 598 5.48 -6.39 -26.30
CA PHE A 598 5.68 -7.46 -27.27
C PHE A 598 5.11 -7.09 -28.65
N SER A 599 3.88 -6.58 -28.68
CA SER A 599 3.25 -6.11 -29.92
C SER A 599 4.02 -4.98 -30.59
N ARG A 600 4.55 -4.03 -29.80
CA ARG A 600 5.39 -2.94 -30.34
C ARG A 600 6.68 -3.47 -30.95
N ASN A 601 7.34 -4.41 -30.29
CA ASN A 601 8.60 -4.97 -30.77
C ASN A 601 8.39 -5.82 -32.02
N LEU A 602 7.33 -6.63 -32.09
CA LEU A 602 6.95 -7.35 -33.31
C LEU A 602 6.68 -6.40 -34.47
N TRP A 603 5.95 -5.30 -34.24
CA TRP A 603 5.68 -4.31 -35.27
C TRP A 603 6.95 -3.69 -35.86
N GLN A 604 8.00 -3.52 -35.04
CA GLN A 604 9.31 -3.00 -35.46
C GLN A 604 10.16 -4.06 -36.17
N ALA A 605 10.08 -5.31 -35.72
CA ALA A 605 10.89 -6.42 -36.24
C ALA A 605 10.40 -6.92 -37.61
N PHE A 606 9.11 -6.82 -37.91
CA PHE A 606 8.54 -7.25 -39.19
C PHE A 606 8.53 -6.11 -40.24
N PRO A 607 8.83 -6.40 -41.53
CA PRO A 607 8.86 -5.38 -42.57
C PRO A 607 7.44 -4.92 -42.94
N ALA A 608 7.30 -3.69 -43.48
CA ALA A 608 6.00 -3.11 -43.82
C ALA A 608 5.21 -3.86 -44.89
N ASN A 609 5.89 -4.64 -45.73
CA ASN A 609 5.34 -5.40 -46.84
C ASN A 609 5.26 -6.92 -46.56
N GLU A 610 5.33 -7.31 -45.28
CA GLU A 610 5.10 -8.69 -44.86
C GLU A 610 3.70 -9.18 -45.24
N SER A 611 3.59 -10.46 -45.60
CA SER A 611 2.34 -11.09 -46.07
C SER A 611 1.62 -11.91 -44.99
N TYR A 612 2.18 -12.00 -43.79
CA TYR A 612 1.68 -12.84 -42.68
C TYR A 612 0.58 -12.13 -41.87
N GLY A 613 0.54 -10.79 -41.92
CA GLY A 613 -0.41 -9.92 -41.21
C GLY A 613 0.03 -9.53 -39.79
N VAL A 614 1.29 -9.79 -39.40
CA VAL A 614 1.80 -9.51 -38.04
C VAL A 614 1.70 -8.03 -37.69
N ARG A 615 2.04 -7.12 -38.62
CA ARG A 615 1.95 -5.67 -38.34
C ARG A 615 0.52 -5.17 -38.20
N ALA A 616 -0.42 -5.78 -38.93
CA ALA A 616 -1.83 -5.45 -38.79
C ALA A 616 -2.38 -5.96 -37.45
N ALA A 617 -2.04 -7.18 -37.06
CA ALA A 617 -2.48 -7.78 -35.80
C ALA A 617 -1.89 -7.06 -34.56
N THR A 618 -0.61 -6.70 -34.58
CA THR A 618 0.01 -5.90 -33.50
C THR A 618 -0.66 -4.54 -33.31
N GLU A 619 -1.14 -3.91 -34.39
CA GLU A 619 -1.89 -2.66 -34.31
C GLU A 619 -3.29 -2.89 -33.70
N GLN A 620 -3.95 -4.01 -34.00
CA GLN A 620 -5.20 -4.38 -33.32
C GLN A 620 -5.00 -4.55 -31.81
N VAL A 621 -3.93 -5.23 -31.39
CA VAL A 621 -3.59 -5.37 -29.96
C VAL A 621 -3.34 -4.00 -29.33
N ARG A 622 -2.59 -3.12 -30.00
CA ARG A 622 -2.33 -1.76 -29.52
C ARG A 622 -3.62 -0.97 -29.34
N VAL A 623 -4.59 -1.09 -30.26
CA VAL A 623 -5.91 -0.46 -30.16
C VAL A 623 -6.71 -1.03 -29.00
N ALA A 624 -6.78 -2.36 -28.87
CA ALA A 624 -7.51 -3.01 -27.76
C ALA A 624 -6.98 -2.56 -26.38
N LEU A 625 -5.65 -2.45 -26.24
CA LEU A 625 -5.01 -1.99 -24.99
C LEU A 625 -5.26 -0.52 -24.66
N THR A 626 -5.76 0.32 -25.59
CA THR A 626 -6.13 1.71 -25.25
C THR A 626 -7.35 1.80 -24.34
N ASN A 627 -8.14 0.73 -24.24
CA ASN A 627 -9.29 0.64 -23.35
C ASN A 627 -8.91 0.27 -21.91
N VAL A 628 -7.61 0.13 -21.62
CA VAL A 628 -7.11 -0.19 -20.28
C VAL A 628 -6.65 1.08 -19.56
N ASN A 629 -7.32 1.42 -18.45
CA ASN A 629 -6.96 2.56 -17.62
C ASN A 629 -5.93 2.14 -16.57
N LYS A 630 -4.67 2.56 -16.75
CA LYS A 630 -3.53 2.15 -15.91
C LYS A 630 -2.93 3.32 -15.15
N SER A 631 -2.37 3.02 -13.98
CA SER A 631 -1.50 3.91 -13.22
C SER A 631 -0.17 3.20 -12.95
N VAL A 632 0.92 3.92 -13.15
CA VAL A 632 2.28 3.37 -13.16
C VAL A 632 3.13 4.09 -12.13
N ARG A 633 3.97 3.32 -11.43
CA ARG A 633 5.00 3.81 -10.53
C ARG A 633 6.31 3.09 -10.82
N SER A 634 7.25 3.81 -11.39
CA SER A 634 8.63 3.34 -11.60
C SER A 634 9.49 3.64 -10.37
N GLY A 635 10.52 2.84 -10.16
CA GLY A 635 11.33 2.94 -8.95
C GLY A 635 12.27 1.76 -8.76
N SER A 636 12.96 1.74 -7.62
CA SER A 636 13.88 0.67 -7.24
C SER A 636 13.28 -0.07 -6.07
N PRO A 637 12.81 -1.32 -6.24
CA PRO A 637 12.11 -2.02 -5.17
C PRO A 637 13.02 -2.15 -3.94
N HIS A 638 12.48 -2.01 -2.72
CA HIS A 638 13.30 -2.04 -1.50
C HIS A 638 14.05 -3.36 -1.30
N ILE A 639 13.49 -4.45 -1.81
CA ILE A 639 14.09 -5.79 -1.89
C ILE A 639 15.26 -5.87 -2.88
N ALA A 640 15.34 -4.94 -3.84
CA ALA A 640 16.39 -4.86 -4.84
C ALA A 640 16.75 -3.40 -5.18
N PRO A 641 17.36 -2.65 -4.23
CA PRO A 641 17.59 -1.22 -4.42
C PRO A 641 18.52 -0.87 -5.59
N SER A 642 19.31 -1.84 -6.07
CA SER A 642 20.17 -1.71 -7.24
C SER A 642 19.44 -1.86 -8.57
N GLN A 643 18.24 -2.45 -8.57
CA GLN A 643 17.42 -2.57 -9.79
C GLN A 643 16.56 -1.34 -9.97
N PHE A 644 16.29 -0.99 -11.22
CA PHE A 644 15.31 0.04 -11.54
C PHE A 644 14.21 -0.57 -12.41
N TRP A 645 13.01 -0.58 -11.87
CA TRP A 645 11.81 -1.05 -12.55
C TRP A 645 11.13 0.13 -13.23
N ASP A 646 11.28 0.19 -14.55
CA ASP A 646 10.51 1.06 -15.43
C ASP A 646 9.57 0.21 -16.29
N TYR A 647 8.56 -0.33 -15.61
CA TYR A 647 7.56 -1.22 -16.20
C TYR A 647 6.24 -0.46 -16.34
N ASP A 648 5.72 -0.38 -17.57
CA ASP A 648 4.51 0.40 -17.89
C ASP A 648 3.43 -0.43 -18.59
N ASN A 649 3.55 -1.75 -18.69
CA ASN A 649 2.54 -2.58 -19.35
C ASN A 649 1.32 -2.81 -18.45
N SER A 650 0.18 -3.09 -19.08
CA SER A 650 -1.05 -3.42 -18.39
C SER A 650 -1.29 -4.93 -18.37
N VAL A 651 -1.50 -5.57 -19.52
CA VAL A 651 -1.81 -7.00 -19.61
C VAL A 651 -0.57 -7.81 -19.97
N THR A 652 -0.36 -8.92 -19.28
CA THR A 652 0.72 -9.87 -19.58
C THR A 652 0.21 -11.10 -20.32
N ILE A 653 1.11 -11.71 -21.08
CA ILE A 653 0.95 -13.02 -21.71
C ILE A 653 2.17 -13.88 -21.39
N LEU A 654 2.04 -15.19 -21.59
CA LEU A 654 3.19 -16.09 -21.56
C LEU A 654 4.22 -15.69 -22.61
N ALA A 655 5.48 -15.58 -22.21
CA ALA A 655 6.55 -15.20 -23.12
C ALA A 655 6.85 -16.32 -24.15
N PRO A 656 6.77 -16.08 -25.47
CA PRO A 656 7.12 -17.07 -26.49
C PRO A 656 8.64 -17.15 -26.66
N LEU A 657 9.31 -17.78 -25.67
CA LEU A 657 10.76 -18.00 -25.63
C LEU A 657 11.17 -19.13 -26.61
N PRO A 658 12.33 -19.08 -27.28
CA PRO A 658 12.76 -20.13 -28.23
C PRO A 658 13.00 -21.51 -27.59
N LEU A 659 12.84 -22.60 -28.37
CA LEU A 659 13.14 -23.99 -27.96
C LEU A 659 14.60 -24.30 -27.60
N THR A 660 15.54 -23.41 -27.95
CA THR A 660 16.92 -23.54 -27.45
C THR A 660 17.02 -23.30 -25.95
N SER A 661 15.95 -22.81 -25.33
CA SER A 661 15.80 -22.81 -23.88
C SER A 661 15.95 -24.21 -23.29
N PRO A 662 16.74 -24.38 -22.21
CA PRO A 662 17.01 -25.68 -21.63
C PRO A 662 15.73 -26.49 -21.40
N SER A 663 15.84 -27.81 -21.46
CA SER A 663 14.71 -28.73 -21.25
C SER A 663 13.97 -28.57 -19.91
N SER A 664 14.54 -27.86 -18.93
CA SER A 664 13.90 -27.51 -17.65
C SER A 664 13.15 -26.18 -17.66
N VAL A 665 13.20 -25.41 -18.75
CA VAL A 665 12.29 -24.27 -19.05
C VAL A 665 11.00 -24.77 -19.73
N ALA A 666 10.86 -26.08 -19.94
CA ALA A 666 9.78 -26.74 -20.69
C ALA A 666 8.41 -26.79 -19.97
N TRP A 667 8.08 -25.76 -19.20
CA TRP A 667 6.82 -25.59 -18.50
C TRP A 667 5.65 -25.12 -19.39
N ARG A 668 5.95 -24.61 -20.59
CA ARG A 668 5.20 -23.47 -21.13
C ARG A 668 4.23 -23.74 -22.28
N SER A 669 4.03 -24.97 -22.75
CA SER A 669 2.93 -25.20 -23.71
C SER A 669 2.23 -26.54 -23.67
N SER A 670 2.61 -27.46 -22.80
CA SER A 670 1.97 -28.79 -22.76
C SER A 670 0.48 -28.72 -22.41
N ILE A 671 0.06 -27.82 -21.49
CA ILE A 671 -1.35 -27.57 -21.18
C ILE A 671 -2.13 -26.96 -22.35
N TYR A 672 -1.43 -26.34 -23.31
CA TYR A 672 -1.97 -25.72 -24.51
C TYR A 672 -1.97 -26.69 -25.72
N THR A 673 -1.24 -27.81 -25.64
CA THR A 673 -1.09 -28.75 -26.77
C THR A 673 -1.72 -30.13 -26.55
N GLU A 674 -1.96 -30.54 -25.31
CA GLU A 674 -2.39 -31.91 -24.99
C GLU A 674 -3.85 -32.03 -24.56
N THR A 675 -4.45 -33.20 -24.82
CA THR A 675 -5.81 -33.52 -24.36
C THR A 675 -5.83 -33.78 -22.86
N MET A 676 -6.69 -33.07 -22.12
CA MET A 676 -6.86 -33.27 -20.69
C MET A 676 -7.61 -34.57 -20.36
N PRO A 677 -7.33 -35.23 -19.22
CA PRO A 677 -6.35 -34.85 -18.20
C PRO A 677 -4.90 -35.15 -18.62
N LEU A 678 -3.97 -34.33 -18.17
CA LEU A 678 -2.55 -34.39 -18.53
C LEU A 678 -1.68 -34.73 -17.32
N GLN A 679 -0.72 -35.64 -17.47
CA GLN A 679 0.29 -35.90 -16.43
C GLN A 679 1.44 -34.91 -16.56
N ALA A 680 1.71 -34.18 -15.48
CA ALA A 680 2.81 -33.25 -15.39
C ALA A 680 3.78 -33.65 -14.28
N ALA A 681 5.08 -33.46 -14.47
CA ALA A 681 6.06 -33.62 -13.39
C ALA A 681 6.07 -32.38 -12.49
N TRP A 682 6.25 -32.59 -11.19
CA TRP A 682 6.36 -31.49 -10.23
C TRP A 682 7.75 -30.83 -10.36
N THR A 683 7.88 -29.51 -10.42
CA THR A 683 9.20 -28.82 -10.62
C THR A 683 10.18 -29.19 -9.55
N ILE A 684 9.71 -29.08 -8.31
CA ILE A 684 10.55 -29.19 -7.12
C ILE A 684 11.06 -30.62 -6.99
N ASP A 685 10.26 -31.57 -7.48
CA ASP A 685 10.61 -32.98 -7.54
C ASP A 685 10.10 -33.57 -8.85
N THR A 686 10.95 -33.55 -9.88
CA THR A 686 10.62 -34.09 -11.20
C THR A 686 10.31 -35.59 -11.21
N THR A 687 10.50 -36.28 -10.09
CA THR A 687 10.08 -37.69 -9.90
C THR A 687 8.63 -37.82 -9.42
N THR A 688 8.06 -36.75 -8.87
CA THR A 688 6.65 -36.63 -8.50
C THR A 688 5.84 -36.20 -9.72
N THR A 689 4.70 -36.86 -9.97
CA THR A 689 3.75 -36.46 -11.01
C THR A 689 2.45 -35.97 -10.42
N VAL A 690 1.90 -34.91 -11.01
CA VAL A 690 0.58 -34.34 -10.72
C VAL A 690 -0.29 -34.45 -11.96
N ILE A 691 -1.61 -34.43 -11.78
CA ILE A 691 -2.57 -34.51 -12.88
C ILE A 691 -3.22 -33.15 -13.07
N VAL A 692 -3.05 -32.56 -14.24
CA VAL A 692 -3.88 -31.44 -14.71
C VAL A 692 -5.21 -32.00 -15.12
N THR A 693 -6.25 -31.55 -14.45
CA THR A 693 -7.61 -32.03 -14.71
C THR A 693 -8.27 -31.24 -15.84
N GLU A 694 -8.00 -29.93 -15.93
CA GLU A 694 -8.60 -29.03 -16.89
C GLU A 694 -7.60 -27.96 -17.37
N GLY A 695 -7.65 -27.61 -18.67
CA GLY A 695 -6.89 -26.50 -19.25
C GLY A 695 -7.65 -25.17 -19.14
N PHE A 696 -6.99 -24.03 -19.33
CA PHE A 696 -7.60 -22.70 -19.23
C PHE A 696 -8.68 -22.44 -20.31
N ALA A 697 -9.67 -21.60 -20.02
CA ALA A 697 -10.70 -21.17 -20.97
C ALA A 697 -10.09 -20.55 -22.22
N TYR A 698 -9.04 -19.73 -22.09
CA TYR A 698 -8.42 -19.12 -23.26
C TYR A 698 -7.69 -20.14 -24.14
N ALA A 699 -7.11 -21.18 -23.54
CA ALA A 699 -6.56 -22.34 -24.25
C ALA A 699 -7.65 -23.19 -24.95
N ARG A 700 -8.88 -23.21 -24.43
CA ARG A 700 -9.99 -23.97 -25.04
C ARG A 700 -10.71 -23.19 -26.14
N ASP A 701 -10.82 -21.87 -25.97
CA ASP A 701 -11.66 -20.99 -26.78
C ASP A 701 -10.86 -20.22 -27.85
N GLY A 702 -9.53 -20.13 -27.71
CA GLY A 702 -8.64 -19.27 -28.50
C GLY A 702 -7.87 -19.98 -29.63
N SER A 703 -6.98 -19.23 -30.26
CA SER A 703 -5.99 -19.71 -31.25
C SER A 703 -4.57 -19.20 -30.94
N TRP A 704 -4.40 -18.49 -29.82
CA TRP A 704 -3.08 -18.08 -29.33
C TRP A 704 -2.23 -19.30 -28.92
N ASP A 705 -2.89 -20.28 -28.34
CA ASP A 705 -2.37 -21.59 -27.99
C ASP A 705 -1.91 -22.39 -29.22
N ASP A 706 -2.62 -22.32 -30.35
CA ASP A 706 -2.18 -22.93 -31.62
C ASP A 706 -0.81 -22.37 -32.08
N PHE A 707 -0.59 -21.07 -31.88
CA PHE A 707 0.70 -20.44 -32.13
C PHE A 707 1.78 -20.98 -31.19
N LEU A 708 1.51 -21.03 -29.88
CA LEU A 708 2.46 -21.59 -28.90
C LEU A 708 2.79 -23.05 -29.24
N ALA A 709 1.77 -23.86 -29.58
CA ALA A 709 1.92 -25.24 -30.01
C ALA A 709 2.86 -25.39 -31.22
N THR A 710 2.74 -24.48 -32.19
CA THR A 710 3.59 -24.47 -33.39
C THR A 710 5.00 -23.95 -33.08
N TRP A 711 5.11 -23.00 -32.16
CA TRP A 711 6.38 -22.40 -31.75
C TRP A 711 7.26 -23.38 -30.94
N TYR A 712 6.63 -24.29 -30.19
CA TYR A 712 7.30 -25.27 -29.31
C TYR A 712 7.28 -26.71 -29.87
N ASP A 713 7.49 -26.92 -31.17
CA ASP A 713 7.36 -28.19 -31.93
C ASP A 713 8.12 -29.46 -31.43
N GLY A 714 8.80 -29.41 -30.27
CA GLY A 714 9.47 -30.53 -29.61
C GLY A 714 8.58 -31.28 -28.59
N ALA A 715 9.03 -32.48 -28.17
CA ALA A 715 8.37 -33.19 -27.07
C ALA A 715 8.57 -32.40 -25.76
N LEU A 716 7.49 -31.85 -25.23
CA LEU A 716 7.51 -31.14 -23.95
C LEU A 716 7.15 -32.10 -22.85
N THR A 717 7.92 -32.08 -21.77
CA THR A 717 7.48 -32.70 -20.51
C THR A 717 6.54 -31.69 -19.86
N PRO A 718 5.25 -32.00 -19.66
CA PRO A 718 4.40 -31.13 -18.89
C PRO A 718 4.93 -31.06 -17.47
N THR A 719 4.98 -29.86 -16.89
CA THR A 719 5.51 -29.69 -15.56
C THR A 719 4.71 -28.63 -14.79
N ILE A 720 4.47 -28.84 -13.49
CA ILE A 720 3.65 -27.97 -12.59
C ILE A 720 4.30 -27.75 -11.21
N GLY A 721 4.14 -26.56 -10.62
CA GLY A 721 4.87 -26.12 -9.42
C GLY A 721 5.98 -25.10 -9.69
N GLU A 722 6.49 -24.44 -8.65
CA GLU A 722 7.60 -23.47 -8.62
C GLU A 722 8.18 -22.86 -9.91
N TRP A 723 8.00 -21.55 -10.01
CA TRP A 723 8.60 -20.60 -10.95
C TRP A 723 10.07 -20.25 -10.58
N CYS A 724 10.73 -21.18 -9.89
CA CYS A 724 11.92 -20.90 -9.08
C CYS A 724 13.12 -21.81 -9.34
N HIS A 725 12.98 -22.83 -10.18
CA HIS A 725 14.15 -23.61 -10.54
C HIS A 725 14.93 -22.92 -11.66
N TYR A 726 15.99 -22.26 -11.19
CA TYR A 726 17.16 -21.86 -11.94
C TYR A 726 17.64 -23.05 -12.78
N THR A 727 17.19 -23.10 -14.03
CA THR A 727 18.11 -23.59 -15.03
C THR A 727 19.13 -22.49 -15.23
N PRO A 728 20.45 -22.77 -15.37
CA PRO A 728 21.33 -21.77 -15.94
C PRO A 728 20.60 -21.18 -17.15
N PRO A 729 20.56 -19.84 -17.29
CA PRO A 729 19.85 -19.23 -18.39
C PRO A 729 20.25 -19.99 -19.65
N THR A 730 19.25 -20.30 -20.48
CA THR A 730 19.50 -20.58 -21.88
C THR A 730 20.67 -19.72 -22.29
N ILE A 731 21.81 -20.34 -22.59
CA ILE A 731 22.92 -19.60 -23.16
C ILE A 731 22.33 -19.15 -24.50
N ILE A 732 21.84 -17.92 -24.55
CA ILE A 732 21.54 -17.27 -25.81
C ILE A 732 22.94 -17.04 -26.37
N GLU A 733 23.42 -18.05 -27.10
CA GLU A 733 24.69 -17.97 -27.79
C GLU A 733 24.52 -16.89 -28.86
N GLY A 734 25.36 -15.87 -28.79
CA GLY A 734 25.61 -15.04 -29.96
C GLY A 734 26.13 -15.91 -31.11
N GLU A 735 26.07 -15.40 -32.35
CA GLU A 735 26.57 -16.15 -33.53
C GLU A 735 28.06 -16.55 -33.40
N GLU A 736 28.84 -15.85 -32.55
CA GLU A 736 30.20 -16.21 -32.14
C GLU A 736 30.38 -15.96 -30.62
N VAL A 737 30.81 -16.98 -29.86
CA VAL A 737 31.11 -16.88 -28.42
C VAL A 737 32.61 -17.07 -28.20
N GLU A 738 33.28 -16.10 -27.58
CA GLU A 738 34.70 -16.17 -27.24
C GLU A 738 34.97 -17.28 -26.21
N SER A 739 36.08 -18.00 -26.34
CA SER A 739 36.49 -19.03 -25.38
C SER A 739 37.49 -18.46 -24.36
N LEU A 740 37.19 -18.60 -23.07
CA LEU A 740 38.06 -18.20 -21.96
C LEU A 740 38.77 -19.42 -21.35
N THR A 741 39.96 -19.23 -20.78
CA THR A 741 40.61 -20.26 -19.98
C THR A 741 40.30 -20.04 -18.50
N LEU A 742 39.71 -21.01 -17.80
CA LEU A 742 39.46 -21.01 -16.36
C LEU A 742 40.40 -21.99 -15.65
N ASN A 743 41.02 -21.52 -14.57
CA ASN A 743 41.83 -22.31 -13.64
C ASN A 743 41.24 -22.24 -12.23
N ALA A 744 41.20 -23.37 -11.54
CA ALA A 744 40.85 -23.50 -10.13
C ALA A 744 42.06 -23.99 -9.32
N GLU A 745 42.43 -23.28 -8.26
CA GLU A 745 43.58 -23.61 -7.42
C GLU A 745 43.19 -23.59 -5.93
N GLN A 746 43.57 -24.64 -5.20
CA GLN A 746 43.40 -24.68 -3.74
C GLN A 746 44.37 -23.70 -3.08
N THR A 747 43.87 -22.76 -2.27
CA THR A 747 44.70 -21.77 -1.58
C THR A 747 44.83 -22.01 -0.08
N GLN A 748 43.77 -22.51 0.58
CA GLN A 748 43.75 -22.97 1.99
C GLN A 748 42.74 -24.12 2.16
N THR A 749 42.65 -24.77 3.33
CA THR A 749 41.87 -26.02 3.53
C THR A 749 40.40 -25.95 3.06
N SER A 750 39.76 -24.78 3.15
CA SER A 750 38.38 -24.54 2.68
C SER A 750 38.27 -23.44 1.61
N MET A 751 39.39 -23.09 0.94
CA MET A 751 39.40 -22.00 -0.04
C MET A 751 39.94 -22.38 -1.41
N VAL A 752 39.16 -22.09 -2.45
CA VAL A 752 39.50 -22.30 -3.86
C VAL A 752 39.54 -20.96 -4.58
N GLN A 753 40.66 -20.63 -5.21
CA GLN A 753 40.78 -19.47 -6.06
C GLN A 753 40.51 -19.84 -7.51
N LEU A 754 39.55 -19.15 -8.12
CA LEU A 754 39.27 -19.21 -9.54
C LEU A 754 39.93 -18.02 -10.24
N THR A 755 40.54 -18.27 -11.40
CA THR A 755 41.12 -17.23 -12.26
C THR A 755 40.87 -17.55 -13.74
N TRP A 756 40.47 -16.56 -14.53
CA TRP A 756 40.22 -16.73 -15.96
C TRP A 756 40.85 -15.63 -16.83
N ASP A 757 40.87 -15.83 -18.15
CA ASP A 757 41.24 -14.79 -19.12
C ASP A 757 40.14 -13.73 -19.25
N ALA A 758 40.50 -12.47 -19.43
CA ALA A 758 39.53 -11.41 -19.72
C ALA A 758 38.95 -11.56 -21.13
N SER A 759 37.63 -11.48 -21.27
CA SER A 759 36.97 -11.36 -22.56
C SER A 759 37.34 -10.06 -23.27
N THR A 760 37.45 -10.16 -24.59
CA THR A 760 37.77 -9.05 -25.49
C THR A 760 36.53 -8.36 -26.07
N ASP A 761 35.34 -8.83 -25.73
CA ASP A 761 34.07 -8.27 -26.20
C ASP A 761 33.78 -6.89 -25.59
N GLU A 762 33.53 -5.88 -26.44
CA GLU A 762 33.27 -4.51 -26.01
C GLU A 762 31.91 -4.33 -25.33
N ALA A 763 30.98 -5.27 -25.53
CA ALA A 763 29.65 -5.27 -24.91
C ALA A 763 29.62 -5.94 -23.53
N LEU A 764 30.75 -6.50 -23.06
CA LEU A 764 30.86 -7.18 -21.77
C LEU A 764 30.39 -6.29 -20.60
N ASP A 765 29.37 -6.78 -19.88
CA ASP A 765 28.82 -6.13 -18.68
C ASP A 765 29.21 -6.86 -17.37
N GLY A 766 29.56 -8.15 -17.44
CA GLY A 766 30.09 -8.87 -16.28
C GLY A 766 30.48 -10.33 -16.53
N TYR A 767 30.99 -10.98 -15.47
CA TYR A 767 31.24 -12.41 -15.41
C TYR A 767 30.38 -13.07 -14.34
N TRP A 768 29.76 -14.17 -14.70
CA TRP A 768 29.00 -15.03 -13.82
C TRP A 768 29.84 -16.26 -13.48
N VAL A 769 30.04 -16.48 -12.19
CA VAL A 769 30.77 -17.61 -11.63
C VAL A 769 29.77 -18.69 -11.29
N TYR A 770 29.88 -19.86 -11.90
CA TYR A 770 29.03 -21.01 -11.62
C TYR A 770 29.80 -22.09 -10.89
N ILE A 771 29.13 -22.75 -9.96
CA ILE A 771 29.62 -23.89 -9.18
C ILE A 771 28.62 -25.04 -9.25
N LYS A 772 29.11 -26.28 -9.21
CA LYS A 772 28.30 -27.49 -9.12
C LYS A 772 29.04 -28.51 -8.27
N SER A 773 28.44 -29.00 -7.18
CA SER A 773 28.99 -30.16 -6.46
C SER A 773 28.63 -31.49 -7.13
N ASP A 774 29.33 -32.57 -6.78
CA ASP A 774 29.01 -33.94 -7.20
C ASP A 774 27.71 -34.49 -6.57
N LEU A 775 27.20 -33.82 -5.53
CA LEU A 775 25.90 -34.09 -4.90
C LEU A 775 24.75 -33.37 -5.59
N GLU A 776 25.03 -32.31 -6.34
CA GLU A 776 24.05 -31.48 -7.02
C GLU A 776 23.92 -31.89 -8.50
N VAL A 777 22.69 -31.83 -9.00
CA VAL A 777 22.42 -32.19 -10.40
C VAL A 777 22.62 -30.97 -11.33
N SER A 778 22.47 -29.76 -10.79
CA SER A 778 22.46 -28.47 -11.50
C SER A 778 23.63 -27.56 -11.15
N TRP A 779 23.88 -26.56 -11.99
CA TRP A 779 24.83 -25.48 -11.74
C TRP A 779 24.17 -24.35 -10.95
N THR A 780 24.88 -23.81 -9.97
CA THR A 780 24.46 -22.67 -9.15
C THR A 780 25.34 -21.47 -9.49
N ALA A 781 24.74 -20.31 -9.79
CA ALA A 781 25.51 -19.08 -9.89
C ALA A 781 25.95 -18.69 -8.47
N HIS A 782 27.25 -18.53 -8.27
CA HIS A 782 27.84 -18.21 -6.99
C HIS A 782 28.20 -16.72 -6.85
N ALA A 783 28.53 -16.05 -7.96
CA ALA A 783 28.87 -14.64 -7.94
C ALA A 783 28.73 -13.98 -9.32
N ILE A 784 28.45 -12.68 -9.32
CA ILE A 784 28.52 -11.81 -10.50
C ILE A 784 29.62 -10.77 -10.27
N LEU A 785 30.53 -10.67 -11.23
CA LEU A 785 31.74 -9.86 -11.13
C LEU A 785 31.79 -8.85 -12.26
N ARG A 786 32.25 -7.64 -11.94
CA ARG A 786 32.40 -6.56 -12.94
C ARG A 786 33.39 -6.97 -14.05
N PRO A 787 33.31 -6.38 -15.26
CA PRO A 787 34.11 -6.76 -16.44
C PRO A 787 35.63 -6.77 -16.24
N HIS A 788 36.13 -6.08 -15.21
CA HIS A 788 37.56 -5.95 -14.91
C HIS A 788 38.07 -6.98 -13.89
N ARG A 789 37.17 -7.79 -13.31
CA ARG A 789 37.50 -8.81 -12.31
C ARG A 789 37.59 -10.15 -13.01
N ILE A 790 38.79 -10.74 -13.00
CA ILE A 790 39.08 -12.05 -13.61
C ILE A 790 39.51 -13.12 -12.59
N THR A 791 39.23 -12.87 -11.30
CA THR A 791 39.56 -13.79 -10.22
C THR A 791 38.56 -13.64 -9.08
N ILE A 792 38.27 -14.75 -8.39
CA ILE A 792 37.46 -14.83 -7.17
C ILE A 792 38.02 -15.92 -6.26
N THR A 793 37.89 -15.75 -4.95
CA THR A 793 38.15 -16.79 -3.97
C THR A 793 36.82 -17.27 -3.42
N LEU A 794 36.58 -18.57 -3.51
CA LEU A 794 35.46 -19.27 -2.91
C LEU A 794 35.89 -19.77 -1.53
N GLU A 795 35.08 -19.52 -0.51
CA GLU A 795 35.32 -19.91 0.88
C GLU A 795 34.29 -20.95 1.32
N ASP A 796 34.58 -21.69 2.39
CA ASP A 796 33.69 -22.65 3.04
C ASP A 796 33.16 -23.80 2.17
N LEU A 797 33.91 -24.23 1.15
CA LEU A 797 33.57 -25.43 0.38
C LEU A 797 33.73 -26.70 1.23
N GLU A 798 32.77 -27.62 1.12
CA GLU A 798 32.79 -28.88 1.86
C GLU A 798 34.02 -29.75 1.51
N SER A 799 34.70 -30.26 2.53
CA SER A 799 35.83 -31.17 2.37
C SER A 799 35.39 -32.50 1.74
N ALA A 800 36.19 -33.04 0.83
CA ALA A 800 35.95 -34.31 0.12
C ALA A 800 34.74 -34.33 -0.85
N THR A 801 34.11 -33.18 -1.12
CA THR A 801 33.09 -33.00 -2.16
C THR A 801 33.77 -32.51 -3.45
N GLU A 802 33.50 -33.11 -4.61
CA GLU A 802 34.06 -32.64 -5.89
C GLU A 802 33.23 -31.47 -6.42
N TYR A 803 33.88 -30.34 -6.70
CA TYR A 803 33.23 -29.18 -7.29
C TYR A 803 33.70 -28.96 -8.72
N SER A 804 32.74 -28.67 -9.61
CA SER A 804 32.96 -28.17 -10.95
C SER A 804 32.66 -26.66 -11.00
N PHE A 805 33.41 -25.92 -11.80
CA PHE A 805 33.33 -24.47 -11.95
C PHE A 805 33.24 -24.08 -13.43
N LEU A 806 32.51 -22.99 -13.71
CA LEU A 806 32.33 -22.44 -15.05
C LEU A 806 32.19 -20.91 -14.98
N ILE A 807 32.81 -20.18 -15.91
CA ILE A 807 32.66 -18.73 -16.06
C ILE A 807 31.91 -18.42 -17.36
N ILE A 808 30.89 -17.56 -17.25
CA ILE A 808 30.17 -17.01 -18.40
C ILE A 808 30.29 -15.50 -18.39
N ALA A 809 30.68 -14.92 -19.52
CA ALA A 809 30.75 -13.49 -19.72
C ALA A 809 29.50 -13.05 -20.49
N GLN A 810 28.76 -12.07 -19.96
CA GLN A 810 27.51 -11.60 -20.58
C GLN A 810 27.53 -10.10 -20.82
N ASP A 811 26.79 -9.67 -21.85
CA ASP A 811 26.49 -8.27 -22.08
C ASP A 811 25.36 -7.76 -21.17
N ALA A 812 25.04 -6.47 -21.26
CA ALA A 812 24.02 -5.82 -20.44
C ALA A 812 22.57 -6.31 -20.74
N THR A 813 22.40 -7.17 -21.74
CA THR A 813 21.12 -7.80 -22.13
C THR A 813 21.05 -9.27 -21.76
N GLY A 814 22.11 -9.82 -21.13
CA GLY A 814 22.21 -11.22 -20.72
C GLY A 814 22.65 -12.18 -21.83
N VAL A 815 23.07 -11.68 -22.99
CA VAL A 815 23.60 -12.51 -24.09
C VAL A 815 25.02 -12.95 -23.75
N THR A 816 25.33 -14.23 -23.99
CA THR A 816 26.67 -14.75 -23.73
C THR A 816 27.63 -14.29 -24.82
N VAL A 817 28.64 -13.54 -24.42
CA VAL A 817 29.72 -13.05 -25.30
C VAL A 817 30.99 -13.86 -25.17
N ALA A 818 31.23 -14.49 -24.00
CA ALA A 818 32.34 -15.42 -23.82
C ALA A 818 32.02 -16.53 -22.79
N ARG A 819 32.66 -17.69 -22.92
CA ARG A 819 32.49 -18.86 -22.03
C ARG A 819 33.82 -19.53 -21.73
N SER A 820 34.04 -19.93 -20.48
CA SER A 820 35.24 -20.67 -20.11
C SER A 820 35.15 -22.18 -20.34
N ASN A 821 36.31 -22.86 -20.30
CA ASN A 821 36.32 -24.29 -19.99
C ASN A 821 35.78 -24.55 -18.58
N GLU A 822 35.32 -25.79 -18.33
CA GLU A 822 35.04 -26.26 -16.98
C GLU A 822 36.36 -26.57 -16.25
N ALA A 823 36.41 -26.24 -14.96
CA ALA A 823 37.50 -26.61 -14.07
C ALA A 823 36.89 -27.38 -12.89
N ALA A 824 37.51 -28.47 -12.46
CA ALA A 824 37.04 -29.25 -11.31
C ALA A 824 38.12 -29.34 -10.23
N LEU A 825 37.70 -29.35 -8.96
CA LEU A 825 38.59 -29.47 -7.81
C LEU A 825 37.85 -30.10 -6.62
N THR A 826 38.52 -31.00 -5.90
CA THR A 826 38.06 -31.57 -4.63
C THR A 826 38.85 -30.96 -3.46
N PRO A 827 38.23 -30.17 -2.56
CA PRO A 827 38.90 -29.66 -1.37
C PRO A 827 39.37 -30.82 -0.46
N PRO A 828 40.60 -30.74 0.08
CA PRO A 828 41.28 -31.84 0.77
C PRO A 828 40.72 -32.23 2.14
#